data_AF-A0A941T7X7-F1
#
_entry.id   AF-A0A941T7X7-F1
#
_cell.length_a   1.000
_cell.length_b   1.000
_cell.length_c   1.000
_cell.angle_alpha   90.00
_cell.angle_beta   90.00
_cell.angle_gamma   90.00
#
_symmetry.space_group_name_H-M   'P 1'
#
loop_
_entity.id
_entity.type
_entity.pdbx_description
1 polymer ?
#
loop_
_entity_poly.entity_id
_entity_poly.type
_entity_poly.pdbx_seq_one_letter_code
_entity_poly.pdbx_strand_id
1 'polypeptide(L)'
;MTRHVDFVVVGGGLAGATAVETLRTEGAEGSILLLAAEPHLPYHRPPLSKVALTAGKAPPPQQVLSKARYHELQIELLLGTPVAAIDPGRHMVRTGHGADIRYGHLLIATGASARRLSLPGAALPGVFYLRSLEDAEAIRTSAQKARRAVVIGGSFIGLEAAASLRQRGIDVTLLERHELLGKLHMPGVSSFFQRGFGAHGVDVIVGDSPTAIRGETAVEAVLTQGGRTIACDMVVIGAGVIPETGFLQGSGIAVDDGIVVDRFLQTNQPGVFAAGDVANFFDPIFSRQRRVEHWDNAIRQGRTAARNMLGQRVPYDEVTYFYSEVFDLSFNLLGQFEASDERIERGSLQSGSFASFFLRHDVPRALFSFGRPTEETKVTELLIKNRVNLKSSKARLSDPDYTLCHIPNQTIYILQGGGAFGGFECGAVRALEESGIRPDVVAGVSIGAFNGAIIAANPDHAAEALTAFWNDLAIATPFIADENLRREFACGQIALFGVPQFFKPRWLQPMLGPEQWPNRWFSLYDTAPAVKLLERYVDFGKLRSSPIRLMVSAVDVQTSELVVFDSYVDELAPAHIIASGSLPPGFRWTTIDGRHYWDGGIVSNSPLDLVVQRCGSAGKRVFIIDLFPGKRNVMPANLAEAMARQSEILYSERVRSDLSTRELVNDFRRLVAEIVAELPAATAERIRHRPRFIAMMGEDAPMTITRIIRENGEDDPSSKDYDFSRQTIDQLVESGYRMTRKALER
;
A
#
# COMPACT_ATOMS: atom_id res chain seq x y z
N MET A 1 3.87 -19.62 -38.67
CA MET A 1 2.54 -19.78 -38.04
C MET A 1 2.52 -18.95 -36.77
N THR A 2 1.59 -18.02 -36.65
CA THR A 2 1.41 -17.21 -35.44
C THR A 2 0.64 -18.04 -34.42
N ARG A 3 1.20 -18.23 -33.23
CA ARG A 3 0.57 -18.98 -32.14
C ARG A 3 -0.17 -18.01 -31.20
N HIS A 4 -1.29 -18.43 -30.65
CA HIS A 4 -2.03 -17.69 -29.61
C HIS A 4 -1.76 -18.27 -28.23
N VAL A 5 -1.60 -17.40 -27.22
CA VAL A 5 -1.40 -17.76 -25.81
C VAL A 5 -2.26 -16.86 -24.94
N ASP A 6 -2.86 -17.38 -23.88
CA ASP A 6 -3.76 -16.58 -23.02
C ASP A 6 -2.98 -15.59 -22.15
N PHE A 7 -1.87 -16.04 -21.57
CA PHE A 7 -0.96 -15.22 -20.76
C PHE A 7 0.48 -15.35 -21.25
N VAL A 8 1.07 -14.23 -21.69
CA VAL A 8 2.50 -14.15 -22.06
C VAL A 8 3.25 -13.32 -21.03
N VAL A 9 4.34 -13.87 -20.49
CA VAL A 9 5.24 -13.19 -19.55
C VAL A 9 6.61 -13.06 -20.19
N VAL A 10 7.08 -11.82 -20.38
CA VAL A 10 8.37 -11.49 -20.96
C VAL A 10 9.36 -11.17 -19.86
N GLY A 11 10.29 -12.09 -19.58
CA GLY A 11 11.35 -11.92 -18.58
C GLY A 11 11.48 -13.13 -17.67
N GLY A 12 12.63 -13.80 -17.73
CA GLY A 12 12.99 -14.94 -16.87
C GLY A 12 13.56 -14.56 -15.50
N GLY A 13 13.16 -13.41 -14.95
CA GLY A 13 13.56 -12.96 -13.63
C GLY A 13 12.58 -13.37 -12.53
N LEU A 14 12.79 -12.86 -11.31
CA LEU A 14 11.92 -13.15 -10.17
C LEU A 14 10.47 -12.73 -10.39
N ALA A 15 10.25 -11.51 -10.89
CA ALA A 15 8.91 -11.01 -11.16
C ALA A 15 8.15 -11.91 -12.12
N GLY A 16 8.79 -12.34 -13.22
CA GLY A 16 8.18 -13.23 -14.21
C GLY A 16 7.88 -14.62 -13.67
N ALA A 17 8.85 -15.26 -12.99
CA ALA A 17 8.68 -16.58 -12.39
C ALA A 17 7.59 -16.60 -11.30
N THR A 18 7.57 -15.57 -10.44
CA THR A 18 6.51 -15.42 -9.43
C THR A 18 5.14 -15.17 -10.07
N ALA A 19 5.07 -14.37 -11.14
CA ALA A 19 3.81 -14.10 -11.82
C ALA A 19 3.19 -15.35 -12.44
N VAL A 20 3.96 -16.19 -13.14
CA VAL A 20 3.42 -17.41 -13.76
C VAL A 20 2.98 -18.45 -12.74
N GLU A 21 3.70 -18.58 -11.62
CA GLU A 21 3.24 -19.42 -10.50
C GLU A 21 1.93 -18.88 -9.94
N THR A 22 1.87 -17.57 -9.65
CA THR A 22 0.68 -16.92 -9.07
C THR A 22 -0.53 -17.08 -9.97
N LEU A 23 -0.39 -16.80 -11.28
CA LEU A 23 -1.46 -17.00 -12.27
C LEU A 23 -2.05 -18.39 -12.14
N ARG A 24 -1.23 -19.44 -12.20
CA ARG A 24 -1.76 -20.81 -12.14
C ARG A 24 -2.35 -21.16 -10.77
N THR A 25 -1.68 -20.78 -9.67
CA THR A 25 -2.14 -21.11 -8.32
C THR A 25 -3.42 -20.37 -7.91
N GLU A 26 -3.69 -19.21 -8.53
CA GLU A 26 -4.88 -18.39 -8.27
C GLU A 26 -5.97 -18.56 -9.34
N GLY A 27 -5.90 -19.64 -10.14
CA GLY A 27 -7.01 -20.08 -10.97
C GLY A 27 -7.00 -19.60 -12.43
N ALA A 28 -5.86 -19.14 -12.96
CA ALA A 28 -5.74 -18.87 -14.40
C ALA A 28 -6.04 -20.14 -15.21
N GLU A 29 -7.06 -20.06 -16.08
CA GLU A 29 -7.37 -21.06 -17.09
C GLU A 29 -6.60 -20.77 -18.38
N GLY A 30 -6.35 -21.81 -19.20
CA GLY A 30 -5.65 -21.64 -20.48
C GLY A 30 -4.12 -21.68 -20.40
N SER A 31 -3.51 -21.20 -21.48
CA SER A 31 -2.07 -21.33 -21.78
C SER A 31 -1.25 -20.19 -21.17
N ILE A 32 -0.16 -20.55 -20.50
CA ILE A 32 0.80 -19.60 -19.88
C ILE A 32 2.17 -19.84 -20.51
N LEU A 33 2.76 -18.79 -21.08
CA LEU A 33 4.10 -18.81 -21.67
C LEU A 33 5.02 -17.82 -20.96
N LEU A 34 6.18 -18.29 -20.51
CA LEU A 34 7.29 -17.45 -20.07
C LEU A 34 8.40 -17.43 -21.13
N LEU A 35 8.73 -16.23 -21.60
CA LEU A 35 9.87 -15.96 -22.50
C LEU A 35 11.05 -15.43 -21.69
N ALA A 36 12.20 -16.09 -21.76
CA ALA A 36 13.43 -15.66 -21.09
C ALA A 36 14.56 -15.46 -22.10
N ALA A 37 15.23 -14.31 -22.05
CA ALA A 37 16.40 -14.03 -22.89
C ALA A 37 17.61 -14.89 -22.49
N GLU A 38 17.77 -15.17 -21.20
CA GLU A 38 18.84 -16.01 -20.68
C GLU A 38 18.56 -17.50 -20.95
N PRO A 39 19.59 -18.33 -21.15
CA PRO A 39 19.44 -19.77 -21.40
C PRO A 39 19.22 -20.59 -20.12
N HIS A 40 19.00 -19.94 -18.97
CA HIS A 40 18.88 -20.57 -17.65
C HIS A 40 17.45 -20.49 -17.12
N LEU A 41 17.08 -21.44 -16.26
CA LEU A 41 15.85 -21.32 -15.47
C LEU A 41 15.91 -20.06 -14.58
N PRO A 42 14.78 -19.36 -14.37
CA PRO A 42 14.74 -18.21 -13.47
C PRO A 42 15.36 -18.50 -12.10
N TYR A 43 16.25 -17.62 -11.64
CA TYR A 43 17.08 -17.84 -10.46
C TYR A 43 17.23 -16.57 -9.60
N HIS A 44 17.70 -16.75 -8.36
CA HIS A 44 17.98 -15.67 -7.42
C HIS A 44 19.29 -14.96 -7.78
N ARG A 45 19.23 -13.64 -8.03
CA ARG A 45 20.41 -12.80 -8.32
C ARG A 45 21.22 -12.33 -7.10
N PRO A 46 20.68 -12.15 -5.87
CA PRO A 46 21.49 -11.70 -4.71
C PRO A 46 22.73 -12.56 -4.37
N PRO A 47 22.74 -13.89 -4.58
CA PRO A 47 23.94 -14.71 -4.41
C PRO A 47 25.10 -14.35 -5.37
N LEU A 48 24.84 -13.68 -6.49
CA LEU A 48 25.84 -13.40 -7.55
C LEU A 48 26.99 -12.50 -7.09
N SER A 49 26.74 -11.58 -6.16
CA SER A 49 27.72 -10.66 -5.56
C SER A 49 28.34 -11.17 -4.26
N LYS A 50 27.87 -12.32 -3.78
CA LYS A 50 28.27 -12.93 -2.49
C LYS A 50 28.95 -14.29 -2.73
N VAL A 51 28.25 -15.38 -2.38
CA VAL A 51 28.76 -16.75 -2.45
C VAL A 51 29.25 -17.14 -3.85
N ALA A 52 28.64 -16.60 -4.92
CA ALA A 52 29.10 -16.88 -6.29
C ALA A 52 30.48 -16.30 -6.59
N LEU A 53 30.89 -15.21 -5.92
CA LEU A 53 32.22 -14.64 -6.04
C LEU A 53 33.20 -15.26 -5.06
N THR A 54 32.78 -15.58 -3.83
CA THR A 54 33.69 -16.07 -2.78
C THR A 54 33.99 -17.57 -2.86
N ALA A 55 33.06 -18.37 -3.38
CA ALA A 55 33.25 -19.82 -3.44
C ALA A 55 34.45 -20.24 -4.31
N GLY A 56 35.14 -21.31 -3.90
CA GLY A 56 36.23 -21.92 -4.68
C GLY A 56 35.75 -22.56 -6.00
N LYS A 57 34.48 -23.01 -6.02
CA LYS A 57 33.79 -23.57 -7.20
C LYS A 57 32.42 -22.91 -7.34
N ALA A 58 31.96 -22.72 -8.58
CA ALA A 58 30.62 -22.21 -8.88
C ALA A 58 29.55 -23.02 -8.12
N PRO A 59 28.76 -22.39 -7.22
CA PRO A 59 27.55 -23.03 -6.73
C PRO A 59 26.52 -23.12 -7.87
N PRO A 60 25.67 -24.16 -7.90
CA PRO A 60 24.54 -24.19 -8.83
C PRO A 60 23.63 -22.99 -8.55
N PRO A 61 23.02 -22.38 -9.59
CA PRO A 61 22.13 -21.24 -9.39
C PRO A 61 20.93 -21.66 -8.55
N GLN A 62 20.61 -20.87 -7.54
CA GLN A 62 19.41 -21.05 -6.74
C GLN A 62 18.19 -20.69 -7.61
N GLN A 63 17.47 -21.70 -8.09
CA GLN A 63 16.30 -21.52 -8.94
C GLN A 63 15.11 -20.97 -8.14
N VAL A 64 14.30 -20.10 -8.76
CA VAL A 64 13.05 -19.59 -8.17
C VAL A 64 12.01 -20.69 -8.12
N LEU A 65 11.87 -21.44 -9.23
CA LEU A 65 11.01 -22.62 -9.35
C LEU A 65 11.82 -23.75 -9.99
N SER A 66 11.61 -24.97 -9.51
CA SER A 66 12.24 -26.15 -10.12
C SER A 66 11.63 -26.44 -11.50
N LYS A 67 12.37 -27.14 -12.36
CA LYS A 67 11.85 -27.61 -13.66
C LYS A 67 10.56 -28.46 -13.49
N ALA A 68 10.51 -29.30 -12.47
CA ALA A 68 9.33 -30.12 -12.16
C ALA A 68 8.11 -29.24 -11.84
N ARG A 69 8.31 -28.14 -11.10
CA ARG A 69 7.24 -27.22 -10.75
C ARG A 69 6.62 -26.53 -11.96
N TYR A 70 7.40 -26.11 -12.94
CA TYR A 70 6.86 -25.56 -14.20
C TYR A 70 5.99 -26.58 -14.94
N HIS A 71 6.40 -27.85 -14.96
CA HIS A 71 5.63 -28.93 -15.59
C HIS A 71 4.32 -29.21 -14.82
N GLU A 72 4.37 -29.32 -13.49
CA GLU A 72 3.19 -29.48 -12.63
C GLU A 72 2.16 -28.37 -12.84
N LEU A 73 2.62 -27.13 -12.97
CA LEU A 73 1.79 -25.96 -13.19
C LEU A 73 1.39 -25.75 -14.66
N GLN A 74 1.81 -26.64 -15.56
CA GLN A 74 1.55 -26.54 -17.01
C GLN A 74 1.91 -25.15 -17.56
N ILE A 75 3.11 -24.69 -17.24
CA ILE A 75 3.67 -23.42 -17.71
C ILE A 75 4.71 -23.76 -18.78
N GLU A 76 4.54 -23.20 -19.97
CA GLU A 76 5.54 -23.31 -21.02
C GLU A 76 6.67 -22.30 -20.81
N LEU A 77 7.91 -22.75 -21.00
CA LEU A 77 9.10 -21.95 -20.79
C LEU A 77 9.98 -21.97 -22.04
N LEU A 78 10.23 -20.81 -22.64
CA LEU A 78 11.16 -20.64 -23.75
C LEU A 78 12.38 -19.82 -23.29
N LEU A 79 13.47 -20.54 -23.04
CA LEU A 79 14.77 -19.98 -22.66
C LEU A 79 15.56 -19.53 -23.90
N GLY A 80 16.56 -18.66 -23.73
CA GLY A 80 17.38 -18.17 -24.85
C GLY A 80 16.58 -17.44 -25.95
N THR A 81 15.42 -16.89 -25.59
CA THR A 81 14.44 -16.29 -26.50
C THR A 81 14.21 -14.83 -26.12
N PRO A 82 15.08 -13.90 -26.55
CA PRO A 82 14.87 -12.47 -26.32
C PRO A 82 13.63 -11.99 -27.08
N VAL A 83 12.98 -10.95 -26.56
CA VAL A 83 11.88 -10.25 -27.27
C VAL A 83 12.47 -9.04 -27.99
N ALA A 84 12.11 -8.89 -29.26
CA ALA A 84 12.61 -7.83 -30.13
C ALA A 84 11.62 -6.68 -30.32
N ALA A 85 10.31 -6.96 -30.27
CA ALA A 85 9.27 -5.94 -30.37
C ALA A 85 7.94 -6.39 -29.76
N ILE A 86 7.11 -5.42 -29.38
CA ILE A 86 5.74 -5.63 -28.91
C ILE A 86 4.80 -4.71 -29.70
N ASP A 87 3.69 -5.27 -30.18
CA ASP A 87 2.60 -4.56 -30.86
C ASP A 87 1.31 -4.73 -30.04
N PRO A 88 0.97 -3.76 -29.17
CA PRO A 88 -0.26 -3.79 -28.38
C PRO A 88 -1.53 -3.78 -29.24
N GLY A 89 -1.54 -3.06 -30.37
CA GLY A 89 -2.72 -2.98 -31.25
C GLY A 89 -3.08 -4.31 -31.89
N ARG A 90 -2.09 -5.17 -32.15
CA ARG A 90 -2.30 -6.55 -32.65
C ARG A 90 -2.29 -7.62 -31.55
N HIS A 91 -2.08 -7.21 -30.30
CA HIS A 91 -1.85 -8.10 -29.16
C HIS A 91 -0.76 -9.14 -29.46
N MET A 92 0.43 -8.66 -29.87
CA MET A 92 1.50 -9.52 -30.37
C MET A 92 2.87 -9.20 -29.77
N VAL A 93 3.65 -10.24 -29.50
CA VAL A 93 5.07 -10.20 -29.13
C VAL A 93 5.89 -10.85 -30.25
N ARG A 94 6.96 -10.18 -30.68
CA ARG A 94 7.94 -10.70 -31.64
C ARG A 94 9.23 -11.10 -30.94
N THR A 95 9.64 -12.35 -31.10
CA THR A 95 10.92 -12.83 -30.56
C THR A 95 12.10 -12.37 -31.43
N GLY A 96 13.30 -12.36 -30.87
CA GLY A 96 14.54 -12.06 -31.60
C GLY A 96 14.86 -13.08 -32.71
N HIS A 97 14.22 -14.25 -32.66
CA HIS A 97 14.30 -15.28 -33.71
C HIS A 97 13.25 -15.10 -34.81
N GLY A 98 12.48 -14.00 -34.77
CA GLY A 98 11.47 -13.64 -35.78
C GLY A 98 10.12 -14.33 -35.64
N ALA A 99 9.86 -15.04 -34.53
CA ALA A 99 8.57 -15.68 -34.29
C ALA A 99 7.56 -14.69 -33.68
N ASP A 100 6.33 -14.72 -34.18
CA ASP A 100 5.23 -13.88 -33.70
C ASP A 100 4.27 -14.70 -32.80
N ILE A 101 3.98 -14.18 -31.61
CA ILE A 101 3.14 -14.79 -30.59
C ILE A 101 2.03 -13.80 -30.22
N ARG A 102 0.77 -14.19 -30.41
CA ARG A 102 -0.40 -13.41 -29.96
C ARG A 102 -0.72 -13.72 -28.51
N TYR A 103 -1.17 -12.71 -27.76
CA TYR A 103 -1.50 -12.84 -26.35
C TYR A 103 -2.93 -12.38 -26.01
N GLY A 104 -3.54 -12.98 -24.99
CA GLY A 104 -4.71 -12.40 -24.32
C GLY A 104 -4.28 -11.27 -23.38
N HIS A 105 -3.37 -11.59 -22.45
CA HIS A 105 -2.73 -10.65 -21.54
C HIS A 105 -1.21 -10.76 -21.62
N LEU A 106 -0.53 -9.64 -21.40
CA LEU A 106 0.93 -9.53 -21.46
C LEU A 106 1.49 -8.93 -20.17
N LEU A 107 2.49 -9.58 -19.59
CA LEU A 107 3.32 -9.02 -18.52
C LEU A 107 4.76 -8.80 -19.02
N ILE A 108 5.27 -7.58 -18.88
CA ILE A 108 6.65 -7.21 -19.17
C ILE A 108 7.44 -7.16 -17.86
N ALA A 109 8.31 -8.14 -17.64
CA ALA A 109 9.14 -8.33 -16.45
C ALA A 109 10.63 -8.44 -16.81
N THR A 110 11.09 -7.64 -17.77
CA THR A 110 12.44 -7.67 -18.34
C THR A 110 13.53 -7.14 -17.41
N GLY A 111 13.15 -6.48 -16.32
CA GLY A 111 14.07 -5.97 -15.32
C GLY A 111 14.97 -4.86 -15.86
N ALA A 112 16.27 -4.98 -15.61
CA ALA A 112 17.26 -3.94 -15.86
C ALA A 112 18.64 -4.54 -16.13
N SER A 113 19.50 -3.79 -16.80
CA SER A 113 20.91 -4.12 -17.05
C SER A 113 21.86 -3.17 -16.33
N ALA A 114 23.09 -3.64 -16.08
CA ALA A 114 24.13 -2.80 -15.48
C ALA A 114 24.42 -1.57 -16.35
N ARG A 115 24.47 -0.39 -15.72
CA ARG A 115 24.79 0.87 -16.38
C ARG A 115 26.25 0.85 -16.84
N ARG A 116 26.47 0.82 -18.15
CA ARG A 116 27.80 0.94 -18.74
C ARG A 116 28.31 2.37 -18.60
N LEU A 117 29.59 2.52 -18.29
CA LEU A 117 30.24 3.83 -18.14
C LEU A 117 30.87 4.24 -19.47
N SER A 118 30.57 5.44 -19.92
CA SER A 118 31.15 6.03 -21.13
C SER A 118 32.50 6.71 -20.80
N LEU A 119 33.52 5.90 -20.51
CA LEU A 119 34.88 6.37 -20.23
C LEU A 119 35.92 5.60 -21.06
N PRO A 120 37.05 6.23 -21.45
CA PRO A 120 38.11 5.57 -22.20
C PRO A 120 38.60 4.30 -21.48
N GLY A 121 38.68 3.19 -22.19
CA GLY A 121 39.13 1.89 -21.66
C GLY A 121 38.09 1.08 -20.88
N ALA A 122 36.83 1.53 -20.80
CA ALA A 122 35.75 0.77 -20.15
C ALA A 122 35.43 -0.60 -20.78
N ALA A 123 35.95 -0.87 -21.99
CA ALA A 123 35.80 -2.15 -22.69
C ALA A 123 37.08 -3.02 -22.67
N LEU A 124 38.12 -2.61 -21.94
CA LEU A 124 39.36 -3.40 -21.83
C LEU A 124 39.10 -4.75 -21.15
N PRO A 125 39.82 -5.82 -21.55
CA PRO A 125 39.85 -7.06 -20.78
C PRO A 125 40.24 -6.80 -19.32
N GLY A 126 39.53 -7.43 -18.39
CA GLY A 126 39.69 -7.19 -16.95
C GLY A 126 38.73 -6.14 -16.38
N VAL A 127 37.91 -5.47 -17.21
CA VAL A 127 36.80 -4.62 -16.77
C VAL A 127 35.49 -5.42 -16.78
N PHE A 128 34.83 -5.50 -15.62
CA PHE A 128 33.63 -6.31 -15.41
C PHE A 128 32.47 -5.49 -14.88
N TYR A 129 31.28 -6.01 -15.13
CA TYR A 129 30.00 -5.58 -14.54
C TYR A 129 29.35 -6.82 -13.94
N LEU A 130 28.39 -6.65 -13.04
CA LEU A 130 27.74 -7.77 -12.36
C LEU A 130 26.21 -7.69 -12.46
N ARG A 131 25.61 -8.57 -13.23
CA ARG A 131 24.14 -8.73 -13.30
C ARG A 131 23.69 -10.18 -13.54
N SER A 132 24.41 -10.93 -14.37
CA SER A 132 24.09 -12.28 -14.82
C SER A 132 24.96 -13.36 -14.14
N LEU A 133 24.61 -14.63 -14.34
CA LEU A 133 25.46 -15.75 -13.91
C LEU A 133 26.81 -15.72 -14.64
N GLU A 134 26.80 -15.38 -15.92
CA GLU A 134 27.96 -15.26 -16.78
C GLU A 134 28.91 -14.16 -16.28
N ASP A 135 28.36 -13.03 -15.83
CA ASP A 135 29.14 -11.95 -15.23
C ASP A 135 29.85 -12.41 -13.94
N ALA A 136 29.11 -13.08 -13.05
CA ALA A 136 29.66 -13.59 -11.80
C ALA A 136 30.74 -14.66 -12.04
N GLU A 137 30.54 -15.52 -13.04
CA GLU A 137 31.54 -16.49 -13.50
C GLU A 137 32.80 -15.79 -13.99
N ALA A 138 32.67 -14.82 -14.90
CA ALA A 138 33.80 -14.08 -15.46
C ALA A 138 34.62 -13.35 -14.38
N ILE A 139 33.94 -12.70 -13.44
CA ILE A 139 34.56 -12.05 -12.27
C ILE A 139 35.29 -13.09 -11.43
N ARG A 140 34.67 -14.24 -11.11
CA ARG A 140 35.29 -15.28 -10.30
C ARG A 140 36.52 -15.88 -10.97
N THR A 141 36.46 -16.14 -12.29
CA THR A 141 37.61 -16.66 -13.06
C THR A 141 38.76 -15.66 -13.06
N SER A 142 38.48 -14.38 -13.28
CA SER A 142 39.50 -13.32 -13.24
C SER A 142 40.13 -13.19 -11.83
N ALA A 143 39.29 -13.28 -10.80
CA ALA A 143 39.68 -13.22 -9.39
C ALA A 143 40.59 -14.39 -8.93
N GLN A 144 40.81 -15.43 -9.74
CA GLN A 144 41.80 -16.47 -9.45
C GLN A 144 43.25 -16.00 -9.71
N LYS A 145 43.43 -15.01 -10.59
CA LYS A 145 44.74 -14.52 -11.02
C LYS A 145 45.01 -13.08 -10.60
N ALA A 146 43.94 -12.30 -10.37
CA ALA A 146 44.01 -10.92 -9.96
C ALA A 146 44.71 -10.77 -8.60
N ARG A 147 45.56 -9.75 -8.47
CA ARG A 147 46.17 -9.35 -7.20
C ARG A 147 45.57 -8.04 -6.69
N ARG A 148 45.14 -7.16 -7.59
CA ARG A 148 44.68 -5.80 -7.27
C ARG A 148 43.42 -5.45 -8.05
N ALA A 149 42.33 -5.19 -7.35
CA ALA A 149 41.05 -4.82 -7.97
C ALA A 149 40.64 -3.38 -7.61
N VAL A 150 40.10 -2.65 -8.58
CA VAL A 150 39.35 -1.41 -8.32
C VAL A 150 37.86 -1.67 -8.46
N VAL A 151 37.08 -1.36 -7.43
CA VAL A 151 35.62 -1.40 -7.48
C VAL A 151 35.11 0.02 -7.62
N ILE A 152 34.30 0.28 -8.65
CA ILE A 152 33.76 1.61 -8.94
C ILE A 152 32.28 1.63 -8.54
N GLY A 153 31.95 2.44 -7.54
CA GLY A 153 30.60 2.61 -6.97
C GLY A 153 30.49 2.12 -5.53
N GLY A 154 30.09 3.00 -4.61
CA GLY A 154 30.00 2.78 -3.17
C GLY A 154 28.58 2.51 -2.65
N SER A 155 27.76 1.82 -3.45
CA SER A 155 26.41 1.37 -3.07
C SER A 155 26.37 -0.17 -2.96
N PHE A 156 25.19 -0.77 -2.78
CA PHE A 156 25.00 -2.19 -2.47
C PHE A 156 25.91 -3.16 -3.25
N ILE A 157 25.77 -3.24 -4.57
CA ILE A 157 26.55 -4.18 -5.39
C ILE A 157 28.05 -3.91 -5.33
N GLY A 158 28.46 -2.64 -5.29
CA GLY A 158 29.88 -2.28 -5.18
C GLY A 158 30.46 -2.63 -3.82
N LEU A 159 29.73 -2.38 -2.72
CA LEU A 159 30.12 -2.78 -1.37
C LEU A 159 30.23 -4.31 -1.25
N GLU A 160 29.24 -5.04 -1.77
CA GLU A 160 29.26 -6.51 -1.77
C GLU A 160 30.39 -7.09 -2.62
N ALA A 161 30.63 -6.54 -3.82
CA ALA A 161 31.73 -6.97 -4.69
C ALA A 161 33.10 -6.68 -4.06
N ALA A 162 33.29 -5.50 -3.47
CA ALA A 162 34.53 -5.14 -2.77
C ALA A 162 34.79 -6.08 -1.58
N ALA A 163 33.75 -6.37 -0.78
CA ALA A 163 33.86 -7.31 0.33
C ALA A 163 34.20 -8.73 -0.14
N SER A 164 33.50 -9.23 -1.16
CA SER A 164 33.73 -10.57 -1.72
C SER A 164 35.12 -10.75 -2.32
N LEU A 165 35.62 -9.74 -3.07
CA LEU A 165 36.98 -9.79 -3.62
C LEU A 165 38.03 -9.72 -2.52
N ARG A 166 37.80 -8.90 -1.48
CA ARG A 166 38.72 -8.82 -0.35
C ARG A 166 38.80 -10.14 0.43
N GLN A 167 37.68 -10.82 0.63
CA GLN A 167 37.64 -12.15 1.27
C GLN A 167 38.43 -13.22 0.48
N ARG A 168 38.64 -13.03 -0.83
CA ARG A 168 39.53 -13.88 -1.64
C ARG A 168 41.01 -13.52 -1.53
N GLY A 169 41.37 -12.53 -0.71
CA GLY A 169 42.75 -12.07 -0.53
C GLY A 169 43.24 -11.11 -1.62
N ILE A 170 42.35 -10.54 -2.43
CA ILE A 170 42.71 -9.50 -3.41
C ILE A 170 42.87 -8.16 -2.69
N ASP A 171 43.84 -7.34 -3.10
CA ASP A 171 43.95 -5.97 -2.63
C ASP A 171 42.94 -5.10 -3.37
N VAL A 172 41.99 -4.53 -2.63
CA VAL A 172 40.83 -3.84 -3.20
C VAL A 172 40.89 -2.35 -2.89
N THR A 173 40.74 -1.53 -3.92
CA THR A 173 40.41 -0.11 -3.80
C THR A 173 38.96 0.12 -4.20
N LEU A 174 38.14 0.66 -3.30
CA LEU A 174 36.77 1.07 -3.56
C LEU A 174 36.74 2.57 -3.88
N LEU A 175 36.29 2.93 -5.09
CA LEU A 175 36.20 4.30 -5.57
C LEU A 175 34.74 4.73 -5.68
N GLU A 176 34.35 5.80 -4.98
CA GLU A 176 33.02 6.40 -5.01
C GLU A 176 33.10 7.92 -5.20
N ARG A 177 32.28 8.43 -6.11
CA ARG A 177 32.25 9.86 -6.48
C ARG A 177 31.74 10.77 -5.36
N HIS A 178 30.92 10.25 -4.46
CA HIS A 178 30.35 10.97 -3.32
C HIS A 178 30.67 10.21 -2.03
N GLU A 179 29.69 10.14 -1.12
CA GLU A 179 29.73 9.32 0.08
C GLU A 179 29.24 7.90 -0.20
N LEU A 180 29.75 6.92 0.57
CA LEU A 180 29.18 5.57 0.58
C LEU A 180 27.71 5.63 0.98
N LEU A 181 26.86 4.84 0.30
CA LEU A 181 25.41 4.86 0.51
C LEU A 181 24.81 6.27 0.41
N GLY A 182 25.34 7.14 -0.47
CA GLY A 182 25.00 8.56 -0.53
C GLY A 182 23.51 8.92 -0.68
N LYS A 183 22.66 7.98 -1.15
CA LYS A 183 21.19 8.14 -1.18
C LYS A 183 20.56 8.28 0.21
N LEU A 184 21.26 7.89 1.28
CA LEU A 184 20.80 8.05 2.65
C LEU A 184 20.96 9.50 3.15
N HIS A 185 21.86 10.28 2.55
CA HIS A 185 22.26 11.61 3.04
C HIS A 185 22.71 11.60 4.51
N MET A 186 23.44 10.55 4.92
CA MET A 186 23.94 10.35 6.29
C MET A 186 25.47 10.23 6.33
N PRO A 187 26.21 11.35 6.44
CA PRO A 187 27.67 11.34 6.45
C PRO A 187 28.28 10.49 7.58
N GLY A 188 27.60 10.43 8.74
CA GLY A 188 27.98 9.59 9.87
C GLY A 188 27.93 8.09 9.55
N VAL A 189 26.89 7.65 8.84
CA VAL A 189 26.75 6.26 8.37
C VAL A 189 27.79 5.97 7.30
N SER A 190 27.96 6.85 6.31
CA SER A 190 29.03 6.71 5.29
C SER A 190 30.40 6.53 5.94
N SER A 191 30.76 7.40 6.89
CA SER A 191 32.04 7.33 7.62
C SER A 191 32.19 6.03 8.43
N PHE A 192 31.09 5.51 8.99
CA PHE A 192 31.08 4.22 9.68
C PHE A 192 31.42 3.07 8.72
N PHE A 193 30.78 3.01 7.55
CA PHE A 193 31.10 2.01 6.52
C PHE A 193 32.52 2.15 5.98
N GLN A 194 33.01 3.37 5.76
CA GLN A 194 34.40 3.61 5.33
C GLN A 194 35.41 3.01 6.31
N ARG A 195 35.23 3.25 7.62
CA ARG A 195 36.08 2.65 8.66
C ARG A 195 35.95 1.14 8.71
N GLY A 196 34.74 0.60 8.59
CA GLY A 196 34.49 -0.84 8.58
C GLY A 196 35.19 -1.54 7.42
N PHE A 197 35.12 -0.98 6.22
CA PHE A 197 35.84 -1.49 5.03
C PHE A 197 37.36 -1.34 5.18
N GLY A 198 37.84 -0.20 5.69
CA GLY A 198 39.25 0.02 5.98
C GLY A 198 39.83 -0.99 6.98
N ALA A 199 39.07 -1.33 8.03
CA ALA A 199 39.47 -2.35 9.01
C ALA A 199 39.60 -3.76 8.39
N HIS A 200 38.87 -4.04 7.31
CA HIS A 200 39.00 -5.26 6.51
C HIS A 200 40.07 -5.18 5.41
N GLY A 201 40.83 -4.08 5.35
CA GLY A 201 41.93 -3.87 4.41
C GLY A 201 41.48 -3.46 3.00
N VAL A 202 40.29 -2.87 2.86
CA VAL A 202 39.86 -2.21 1.62
C VAL A 202 40.30 -0.74 1.67
N ASP A 203 41.00 -0.26 0.64
CA ASP A 203 41.31 1.15 0.48
C ASP A 203 40.09 1.89 -0.07
N VAL A 204 39.51 2.81 0.71
CA VAL A 204 38.26 3.48 0.34
C VAL A 204 38.52 4.93 -0.03
N ILE A 205 38.22 5.27 -1.29
CA ILE A 205 38.37 6.62 -1.85
C ILE A 205 36.96 7.15 -2.16
N VAL A 206 36.54 8.14 -1.39
CA VAL A 206 35.29 8.89 -1.57
C VAL A 206 35.57 10.28 -2.17
N GLY A 207 34.57 10.87 -2.82
CA GLY A 207 34.69 12.21 -3.40
C GLY A 207 35.56 12.27 -4.68
N ASP A 208 35.81 11.15 -5.34
CA ASP A 208 36.65 11.08 -6.54
C ASP A 208 36.02 10.17 -7.61
N SER A 209 36.24 10.47 -8.88
CA SER A 209 35.58 9.79 -10.01
C SER A 209 36.59 9.27 -11.03
N PRO A 210 36.34 8.11 -11.67
CA PRO A 210 37.20 7.61 -12.73
C PRO A 210 37.07 8.50 -13.98
N THR A 211 38.20 8.86 -14.59
CA THR A 211 38.25 9.61 -15.87
C THR A 211 38.62 8.70 -17.04
N ALA A 212 39.44 7.66 -16.79
CA ALA A 212 39.79 6.65 -17.77
C ALA A 212 40.27 5.36 -17.08
N ILE A 213 40.17 4.24 -17.79
CA ILE A 213 40.81 2.97 -17.46
C ILE A 213 41.94 2.76 -18.48
N ARG A 214 43.16 2.56 -18.00
CA ARG A 214 44.37 2.47 -18.83
C ARG A 214 44.87 1.03 -18.89
N GLY A 215 45.36 0.65 -20.07
CA GLY A 215 46.10 -0.59 -20.33
C GLY A 215 46.23 -0.86 -21.83
N GLU A 216 47.22 -1.66 -22.23
CA GLU A 216 47.45 -1.97 -23.65
C GLU A 216 46.62 -3.17 -24.12
N THR A 217 46.71 -4.29 -23.39
CA THR A 217 46.04 -5.56 -23.72
C THR A 217 44.96 -5.97 -22.73
N ALA A 218 45.07 -5.49 -21.49
CA ALA A 218 44.14 -5.65 -20.39
C ALA A 218 44.28 -4.45 -19.46
N VAL A 219 43.39 -4.30 -18.47
CA VAL A 219 43.48 -3.22 -17.50
C VAL A 219 44.78 -3.28 -16.68
N GLU A 220 45.40 -2.11 -16.49
CA GLU A 220 46.62 -1.92 -15.70
C GLU A 220 46.44 -0.83 -14.62
N ALA A 221 45.56 0.15 -14.86
CA ALA A 221 45.27 1.20 -13.89
C ALA A 221 43.92 1.91 -14.13
N VAL A 222 43.39 2.53 -13.08
CA VAL A 222 42.29 3.52 -13.15
C VAL A 222 42.86 4.91 -12.89
N LEU A 223 42.55 5.86 -13.78
CA LEU A 223 42.86 7.28 -13.62
C LEU A 223 41.65 7.99 -13.02
N THR A 224 41.90 8.87 -12.04
CA THR A 224 40.83 9.60 -11.37
C THR A 224 40.86 11.09 -11.67
N GLN A 225 39.75 11.78 -11.42
CA GLN A 225 39.64 13.23 -11.57
C GLN A 225 40.54 13.97 -10.57
N GLY A 226 40.73 13.41 -9.37
CA GLY A 226 41.68 13.89 -8.37
C GLY A 226 43.16 13.69 -8.72
N GLY A 227 43.48 13.18 -9.92
CA GLY A 227 44.85 13.00 -10.40
C GLY A 227 45.53 11.72 -9.92
N ARG A 228 44.80 10.79 -9.30
CA ARG A 228 45.36 9.50 -8.87
C ARG A 228 45.49 8.55 -10.04
N THR A 229 46.53 7.72 -10.00
CA THR A 229 46.67 6.54 -10.85
C THR A 229 46.68 5.32 -9.94
N ILE A 230 45.59 4.56 -9.96
CA ILE A 230 45.39 3.40 -9.08
C ILE A 230 45.70 2.14 -9.90
N ALA A 231 46.83 1.49 -9.62
CA ALA A 231 47.26 0.32 -10.37
C ALA A 231 46.41 -0.92 -10.01
N CYS A 232 45.88 -1.60 -11.01
CA CYS A 232 44.98 -2.75 -10.85
C CYS A 232 45.05 -3.69 -12.05
N ASP A 233 44.77 -4.98 -11.83
CA ASP A 233 44.63 -5.99 -12.87
C ASP A 233 43.16 -6.44 -13.07
N MET A 234 42.25 -5.82 -12.33
CA MET A 234 40.81 -6.07 -12.41
C MET A 234 40.02 -4.81 -12.02
N VAL A 235 38.92 -4.55 -12.72
CA VAL A 235 37.95 -3.49 -12.39
C VAL A 235 36.56 -4.08 -12.34
N VAL A 236 35.79 -3.81 -11.28
CA VAL A 236 34.37 -4.17 -11.19
C VAL A 236 33.53 -2.90 -11.05
N ILE A 237 32.58 -2.70 -11.95
CA ILE A 237 31.78 -1.48 -12.01
C ILE A 237 30.35 -1.76 -11.50
N GLY A 238 30.01 -1.10 -10.40
CA GLY A 238 28.69 -1.11 -9.76
C GLY A 238 28.01 0.27 -9.79
N ALA A 239 27.91 0.88 -10.98
CA ALA A 239 27.42 2.25 -11.16
C ALA A 239 25.88 2.38 -11.33
N GLY A 240 25.12 1.43 -10.80
CA GLY A 240 23.66 1.34 -10.94
C GLY A 240 23.21 0.60 -12.20
N VAL A 241 21.91 0.65 -12.49
CA VAL A 241 21.28 -0.07 -13.61
C VAL A 241 20.45 0.87 -14.50
N ILE A 242 19.99 0.33 -15.63
CA ILE A 242 19.08 0.96 -16.59
C ILE A 242 17.97 -0.06 -16.90
N PRO A 243 16.68 0.33 -16.88
CA PRO A 243 15.57 -0.58 -17.15
C PRO A 243 15.57 -1.05 -18.62
N GLU A 244 15.29 -2.33 -18.83
CA GLU A 244 15.30 -2.98 -20.15
C GLU A 244 14.01 -2.68 -20.93
N THR A 245 14.03 -1.58 -21.68
CA THR A 245 12.86 -1.03 -22.39
C THR A 245 13.08 -0.80 -23.89
N GLY A 246 14.28 -1.05 -24.41
CA GLY A 246 14.64 -0.69 -25.80
C GLY A 246 13.74 -1.31 -26.88
N PHE A 247 13.25 -2.54 -26.66
CA PHE A 247 12.34 -3.24 -27.59
C PHE A 247 10.92 -2.65 -27.63
N LEU A 248 10.60 -1.65 -26.79
CA LEU A 248 9.31 -0.98 -26.75
C LEU A 248 9.24 0.25 -27.66
N GLN A 249 10.35 0.62 -28.31
CA GLN A 249 10.36 1.77 -29.21
C GLN A 249 9.29 1.61 -30.31
N GLY A 250 8.40 2.60 -30.43
CA GLY A 250 7.29 2.58 -31.40
C GLY A 250 6.07 1.74 -31.01
N SER A 251 6.08 1.06 -29.85
CA SER A 251 4.94 0.26 -29.38
C SER A 251 3.75 1.10 -28.87
N GLY A 252 3.98 2.38 -28.53
CA GLY A 252 2.99 3.23 -27.87
C GLY A 252 2.83 2.97 -26.36
N ILE A 253 3.65 2.10 -25.76
CA ILE A 253 3.75 1.94 -24.30
C ILE A 253 4.56 3.09 -23.73
N ALA A 254 4.05 3.76 -22.70
CA ALA A 254 4.71 4.88 -22.04
C ALA A 254 5.95 4.41 -21.26
N VAL A 255 7.09 5.08 -21.49
CA VAL A 255 8.37 4.79 -20.84
C VAL A 255 8.97 6.09 -20.31
N ASP A 256 9.28 6.11 -19.02
CA ASP A 256 9.97 7.19 -18.30
C ASP A 256 10.74 6.56 -17.14
N ASP A 257 12.08 6.50 -17.23
CA ASP A 257 12.95 5.67 -16.36
C ASP A 257 12.32 4.30 -16.01
N GLY A 258 11.83 3.58 -17.02
CA GLY A 258 11.06 2.34 -16.84
C GLY A 258 9.67 2.41 -17.51
N ILE A 259 8.95 1.29 -17.54
CA ILE A 259 7.60 1.23 -18.10
C ILE A 259 6.64 1.87 -17.12
N VAL A 260 5.95 2.93 -17.54
CA VAL A 260 5.00 3.65 -16.70
C VAL A 260 3.75 2.80 -16.50
N VAL A 261 3.43 2.51 -15.24
CA VAL A 261 2.25 1.75 -14.86
C VAL A 261 1.45 2.45 -13.77
N ASP A 262 0.15 2.16 -13.74
CA ASP A 262 -0.74 2.61 -12.68
C ASP A 262 -0.53 1.82 -11.38
N ARG A 263 -1.38 2.10 -10.37
CA ARG A 263 -1.34 1.40 -9.07
C ARG A 263 -1.66 -0.09 -9.17
N PHE A 264 -2.26 -0.54 -10.28
CA PHE A 264 -2.57 -1.95 -10.57
C PHE A 264 -1.49 -2.60 -11.45
N LEU A 265 -0.37 -1.92 -11.67
CA LEU A 265 0.75 -2.37 -12.52
C LEU A 265 0.37 -2.51 -14.00
N GLN A 266 -0.71 -1.86 -14.43
CA GLN A 266 -1.15 -1.83 -15.81
C GLN A 266 -0.55 -0.62 -16.54
N THR A 267 -0.09 -0.83 -17.77
CA THR A 267 0.42 0.25 -18.64
C THR A 267 -0.73 1.09 -19.21
N ASN A 268 -0.39 2.12 -19.99
CA ASN A 268 -1.38 2.86 -20.79
C ASN A 268 -2.04 2.02 -21.91
N GLN A 269 -1.60 0.79 -22.14
CA GLN A 269 -2.19 -0.15 -23.09
C GLN A 269 -3.06 -1.20 -22.34
N PRO A 270 -4.35 -1.33 -22.68
CA PRO A 270 -5.23 -2.32 -22.06
C PRO A 270 -4.68 -3.76 -22.15
N GLY A 271 -4.73 -4.50 -21.04
CA GLY A 271 -4.24 -5.90 -20.99
C GLY A 271 -2.72 -6.08 -20.99
N VAL A 272 -1.95 -4.98 -20.95
CA VAL A 272 -0.48 -5.00 -20.85
C VAL A 272 -0.03 -4.45 -19.49
N PHE A 273 0.77 -5.24 -18.78
CA PHE A 273 1.25 -4.98 -17.43
C PHE A 273 2.78 -4.95 -17.39
N ALA A 274 3.37 -4.36 -16.35
CA ALA A 274 4.80 -4.44 -16.09
C ALA A 274 5.12 -4.66 -14.61
N ALA A 275 6.19 -5.41 -14.30
CA ALA A 275 6.58 -5.72 -12.92
C ALA A 275 8.10 -5.89 -12.75
N GLY A 276 8.58 -5.65 -11.53
CA GLY A 276 9.99 -5.75 -11.15
C GLY A 276 10.80 -4.50 -11.54
N ASP A 277 12.12 -4.66 -11.68
CA ASP A 277 13.04 -3.53 -11.88
C ASP A 277 12.76 -2.67 -13.13
N VAL A 278 11.91 -3.14 -14.06
CA VAL A 278 11.52 -2.39 -15.27
C VAL A 278 10.33 -1.45 -15.03
N ALA A 279 9.52 -1.69 -14.00
CA ALA A 279 8.27 -0.98 -13.78
C ALA A 279 8.51 0.35 -13.03
N ASN A 280 8.15 1.46 -13.68
CA ASN A 280 7.94 2.75 -13.02
C ASN A 280 6.46 2.83 -12.61
N PHE A 281 6.18 2.52 -11.34
CA PHE A 281 4.83 2.33 -10.84
C PHE A 281 4.37 3.53 -10.03
N PHE A 282 3.07 3.79 -10.08
CA PHE A 282 2.46 4.74 -9.16
C PHE A 282 2.42 4.14 -7.76
N ASP A 283 3.25 4.66 -6.86
CA ASP A 283 3.31 4.24 -5.47
C ASP A 283 2.27 5.01 -4.63
N PRO A 284 1.21 4.35 -4.14
CA PRO A 284 0.18 5.03 -3.35
C PRO A 284 0.67 5.46 -1.97
N ILE A 285 1.71 4.83 -1.40
CA ILE A 285 2.25 5.23 -0.08
C ILE A 285 2.97 6.57 -0.16
N PHE A 286 3.68 6.80 -1.28
CA PHE A 286 4.43 8.03 -1.53
C PHE A 286 3.74 9.02 -2.47
N SER A 287 2.56 8.66 -3.00
CA SER A 287 1.77 9.43 -3.95
C SER A 287 2.58 9.92 -5.16
N ARG A 288 3.46 9.09 -5.71
CA ARG A 288 4.33 9.46 -6.85
C ARG A 288 4.67 8.27 -7.75
N GLN A 289 5.01 8.56 -9.00
CA GLN A 289 5.67 7.59 -9.87
C GLN A 289 7.09 7.33 -9.38
N ARG A 290 7.48 6.06 -9.28
CA ARG A 290 8.87 5.67 -9.01
C ARG A 290 9.17 4.24 -9.46
N ARG A 291 10.47 3.95 -9.55
CA ARG A 291 11.01 2.62 -9.83
C ARG A 291 11.84 2.11 -8.67
N VAL A 292 11.74 0.81 -8.39
CA VAL A 292 12.42 0.14 -7.27
C VAL A 292 13.15 -1.10 -7.79
N GLU A 293 14.45 -1.15 -7.53
CA GLU A 293 15.37 -2.20 -7.99
C GLU A 293 15.66 -3.18 -6.84
N HIS A 294 14.69 -4.03 -6.50
CA HIS A 294 14.83 -4.93 -5.35
C HIS A 294 14.18 -6.29 -5.52
N TRP A 295 14.77 -7.28 -4.84
CA TRP A 295 14.33 -8.67 -4.80
C TRP A 295 12.88 -8.81 -4.29
N ASP A 296 12.56 -8.19 -3.16
CA ASP A 296 11.22 -8.28 -2.55
C ASP A 296 10.17 -7.55 -3.40
N ASN A 297 10.52 -6.36 -3.92
CA ASN A 297 9.68 -5.59 -4.83
C ASN A 297 9.30 -6.41 -6.07
N ALA A 298 10.27 -7.09 -6.69
CA ALA A 298 10.02 -7.92 -7.87
C ALA A 298 9.05 -9.07 -7.61
N ILE A 299 9.18 -9.76 -6.47
CA ILE A 299 8.26 -10.84 -6.07
C ILE A 299 6.86 -10.27 -5.87
N ARG A 300 6.72 -9.21 -5.06
CA ARG A 300 5.40 -8.64 -4.73
C ARG A 300 4.71 -8.07 -5.96
N GLN A 301 5.42 -7.34 -6.81
CA GLN A 301 4.86 -6.84 -8.07
C GLN A 301 4.49 -7.98 -9.02
N GLY A 302 5.30 -9.04 -9.12
CA GLY A 302 4.97 -10.23 -9.92
C GLY A 302 3.64 -10.86 -9.49
N ARG A 303 3.40 -11.00 -8.18
CA ARG A 303 2.11 -11.50 -7.64
C ARG A 303 0.96 -10.53 -7.95
N THR A 304 1.13 -9.24 -7.67
CA THR A 304 0.08 -8.24 -7.89
C THR A 304 -0.29 -8.11 -9.37
N ALA A 305 0.68 -8.12 -10.27
CA ALA A 305 0.43 -8.08 -11.71
C ALA A 305 -0.35 -9.31 -12.18
N ALA A 306 0.01 -10.52 -11.72
CA ALA A 306 -0.73 -11.75 -12.02
C ALA A 306 -2.20 -11.67 -11.57
N ARG A 307 -2.46 -11.18 -10.35
CA ARG A 307 -3.82 -10.95 -9.84
C ARG A 307 -4.62 -9.97 -10.69
N ASN A 308 -3.98 -8.92 -11.18
CA ASN A 308 -4.63 -7.91 -12.00
C ASN A 308 -4.86 -8.36 -13.43
N MET A 309 -3.99 -9.24 -13.97
CA MET A 309 -4.25 -9.96 -15.22
C MET A 309 -5.47 -10.91 -15.10
N LEU A 310 -5.83 -11.34 -13.89
CA LEU A 310 -7.07 -12.09 -13.60
C LEU A 310 -8.27 -11.20 -13.28
N GLY A 311 -8.13 -9.87 -13.35
CA GLY A 311 -9.21 -8.92 -13.13
C GLY A 311 -9.47 -8.56 -11.66
N GLN A 312 -8.63 -8.99 -10.71
CA GLN A 312 -8.87 -8.78 -9.27
C GLN A 312 -8.70 -7.31 -8.80
N ARG A 313 -8.07 -6.43 -9.61
CA ARG A 313 -7.85 -5.00 -9.32
C ARG A 313 -7.28 -4.72 -7.92
N VAL A 314 -6.21 -5.42 -7.57
CA VAL A 314 -5.44 -5.25 -6.34
C VAL A 314 -4.35 -4.19 -6.53
N PRO A 315 -4.36 -3.08 -5.76
CA PRO A 315 -3.29 -2.07 -5.86
C PRO A 315 -1.97 -2.59 -5.30
N TYR A 316 -0.85 -2.11 -5.83
CA TYR A 316 0.49 -2.32 -5.27
C TYR A 316 0.78 -1.26 -4.19
N ASP A 317 0.58 -1.61 -2.92
CA ASP A 317 0.66 -0.69 -1.77
C ASP A 317 1.72 -1.11 -0.72
N GLU A 318 2.85 -1.62 -1.19
CA GLU A 318 3.88 -2.21 -0.33
C GLU A 318 5.02 -1.22 -0.02
N VAL A 319 5.43 -1.19 1.24
CA VAL A 319 6.59 -0.38 1.66
C VAL A 319 7.84 -1.08 1.15
N THR A 320 8.67 -0.33 0.42
CA THR A 320 9.94 -0.90 -0.05
C THR A 320 10.83 -1.23 1.13
N TYR A 321 11.29 -2.47 1.16
CA TYR A 321 12.27 -2.98 2.09
C TYR A 321 13.52 -3.42 1.33
N PHE A 322 14.70 -3.04 1.83
CA PHE A 322 16.00 -3.56 1.41
C PHE A 322 16.74 -4.09 2.62
N TYR A 323 17.52 -5.14 2.41
CA TYR A 323 18.52 -5.58 3.36
C TYR A 323 19.83 -5.86 2.63
N SER A 324 20.94 -5.72 3.32
CA SER A 324 22.26 -6.03 2.77
C SER A 324 23.19 -6.50 3.87
N GLU A 325 24.06 -7.42 3.51
CA GLU A 325 25.07 -8.01 4.40
C GLU A 325 26.43 -7.89 3.73
N VAL A 326 27.35 -7.20 4.40
CA VAL A 326 28.74 -7.01 3.96
C VAL A 326 29.66 -7.21 5.16
N PHE A 327 30.61 -8.13 5.03
CA PHE A 327 31.43 -8.60 6.16
C PHE A 327 30.56 -9.02 7.35
N ASP A 328 30.73 -8.37 8.50
CA ASP A 328 29.98 -8.53 9.75
C ASP A 328 28.83 -7.52 9.91
N LEU A 329 28.60 -6.65 8.93
CA LEU A 329 27.54 -5.63 8.95
C LEU A 329 26.29 -6.11 8.21
N SER A 330 25.14 -6.09 8.90
CA SER A 330 23.81 -6.38 8.33
C SER A 330 22.83 -5.25 8.60
N PHE A 331 22.38 -4.57 7.56
CA PHE A 331 21.57 -3.36 7.67
C PHE A 331 20.32 -3.42 6.80
N ASN A 332 19.30 -2.69 7.24
CA ASN A 332 17.97 -2.63 6.66
C ASN A 332 17.63 -1.20 6.24
N LEU A 333 16.90 -1.08 5.14
CA LEU A 333 16.31 0.16 4.68
C LEU A 333 14.82 -0.04 4.43
N LEU A 334 13.99 0.88 4.89
CA LEU A 334 12.56 0.93 4.57
C LEU A 334 12.21 2.28 3.94
N GLY A 335 11.26 2.26 3.01
CA GLY A 335 10.60 3.45 2.49
C GLY A 335 11.47 4.34 1.59
N GLN A 336 11.26 5.66 1.67
CA GLN A 336 11.88 6.67 0.79
C GLN A 336 12.56 7.78 1.60
N PHE A 337 13.88 7.91 1.43
CA PHE A 337 14.73 8.83 2.21
C PHE A 337 14.68 10.30 1.75
N GLU A 338 14.36 10.56 0.48
CA GLU A 338 14.41 11.90 -0.14
C GLU A 338 13.27 12.84 0.25
N ALA A 339 12.28 12.36 1.02
CA ALA A 339 11.02 13.05 1.26
C ALA A 339 10.81 13.51 2.72
N SER A 340 11.87 13.56 3.54
CA SER A 340 11.79 13.91 4.97
C SER A 340 12.19 15.34 5.28
N ASP A 341 11.52 15.96 6.24
CA ASP A 341 11.91 17.26 6.84
C ASP A 341 12.64 17.08 8.19
N GLU A 342 12.54 15.90 8.81
CA GLU A 342 13.09 15.61 10.13
C GLU A 342 13.74 14.22 10.18
N ARG A 343 14.79 14.07 11.00
CA ARG A 343 15.41 12.78 11.31
C ARG A 343 15.54 12.58 12.81
N ILE A 344 15.18 11.39 13.28
CA ILE A 344 15.29 11.00 14.67
C ILE A 344 16.18 9.77 14.76
N GLU A 345 17.28 9.90 15.49
CA GLU A 345 18.23 8.82 15.71
C GLU A 345 17.91 8.05 17.00
N ARG A 346 18.18 6.75 16.98
CA ARG A 346 17.91 5.81 18.07
C ARG A 346 19.09 4.85 18.21
N GLY A 347 19.69 4.80 19.39
CA GLY A 347 20.91 4.04 19.63
C GLY A 347 22.18 4.73 19.14
N SER A 348 23.23 3.95 18.79
CA SER A 348 24.55 4.47 18.43
C SER A 348 25.24 3.58 17.40
N LEU A 349 25.91 4.22 16.42
CA LEU A 349 26.75 3.52 15.45
C LEU A 349 27.94 2.81 16.12
N GLN A 350 28.48 3.37 17.21
CA GLN A 350 29.63 2.81 17.93
C GLN A 350 29.27 1.53 18.71
N SER A 351 28.06 1.44 19.24
CA SER A 351 27.61 0.26 19.99
C SER A 351 27.13 -0.90 19.11
N GLY A 352 27.08 -0.70 17.78
CA GLY A 352 26.59 -1.72 16.86
C GLY A 352 25.06 -1.80 16.76
N SER A 353 24.32 -0.87 17.38
CA SER A 353 22.85 -0.89 17.42
C SER A 353 22.30 0.52 17.16
N PHE A 354 21.84 0.77 15.93
CA PHE A 354 21.46 2.10 15.47
C PHE A 354 20.26 2.06 14.52
N ALA A 355 19.36 3.04 14.66
CA ALA A 355 18.30 3.35 13.72
C ALA A 355 18.21 4.86 13.49
N SER A 356 17.76 5.25 12.29
CA SER A 356 17.40 6.61 11.93
C SER A 356 16.04 6.61 11.23
N PHE A 357 15.06 7.24 11.87
CA PHE A 357 13.73 7.45 11.34
C PHE A 357 13.71 8.76 10.55
N PHE A 358 13.19 8.71 9.33
CA PHE A 358 13.03 9.86 8.45
C PHE A 358 11.56 10.24 8.45
N LEU A 359 11.21 11.41 8.97
CA LEU A 359 9.84 11.86 9.12
C LEU A 359 9.56 13.03 8.17
N ARG A 360 8.30 13.16 7.76
CA ARG A 360 7.75 14.34 7.09
C ARG A 360 6.44 14.73 7.76
N HIS A 361 6.33 15.94 8.30
CA HIS A 361 5.15 16.38 9.05
C HIS A 361 4.70 15.34 10.11
N ASP A 362 5.63 14.88 10.95
CA ASP A 362 5.40 13.85 11.98
C ASP A 362 5.10 12.42 11.47
N VAL A 363 5.06 12.19 10.16
CA VAL A 363 4.77 10.88 9.54
C VAL A 363 6.07 10.19 9.09
N PRO A 364 6.34 8.94 9.47
CA PRO A 364 7.53 8.23 9.04
C PRO A 364 7.47 7.91 7.54
N ARG A 365 8.57 8.21 6.84
CA ARG A 365 8.76 8.01 5.39
C ARG A 365 9.83 6.99 5.08
N ALA A 366 10.83 6.85 5.94
CA ALA A 366 11.87 5.84 5.82
C ALA A 366 12.49 5.44 7.16
N LEU A 367 13.17 4.30 7.15
CA LEU A 367 14.03 3.82 8.22
C LEU A 367 15.35 3.36 7.63
N PHE A 368 16.47 3.77 8.23
CA PHE A 368 17.72 3.04 8.14
C PHE A 368 17.99 2.38 9.49
N SER A 369 18.32 1.10 9.52
CA SER A 369 18.68 0.42 10.78
C SER A 369 19.77 -0.63 10.59
N PHE A 370 20.57 -0.83 11.65
CA PHE A 370 21.61 -1.85 11.74
C PHE A 370 21.69 -2.31 13.20
N GLY A 371 21.74 -3.63 13.42
CA GLY A 371 21.80 -4.22 14.77
C GLY A 371 20.60 -3.87 15.68
N ARG A 372 19.45 -3.51 15.09
CA ARG A 372 18.18 -3.33 15.81
C ARG A 372 17.33 -4.61 15.73
N PRO A 373 16.42 -4.84 16.70
CA PRO A 373 15.48 -5.95 16.64
C PRO A 373 14.63 -5.94 15.36
N THR A 374 14.40 -7.11 14.76
CA THR A 374 13.58 -7.26 13.55
C THR A 374 12.16 -6.74 13.73
N GLU A 375 11.63 -6.83 14.94
CA GLU A 375 10.31 -6.30 15.32
C GLU A 375 10.20 -4.79 15.07
N GLU A 376 11.24 -4.01 15.36
CA GLU A 376 11.23 -2.56 15.10
C GLU A 376 11.12 -2.26 13.61
N THR A 377 11.77 -3.06 12.77
CA THR A 377 11.68 -2.93 11.31
C THR A 377 10.26 -3.21 10.82
N LYS A 378 9.64 -4.30 11.29
CA LYS A 378 8.25 -4.65 10.93
C LYS A 378 7.23 -3.61 11.40
N VAL A 379 7.35 -3.15 12.64
CA VAL A 379 6.46 -2.10 13.17
C VAL A 379 6.64 -0.84 12.33
N THR A 380 7.88 -0.43 12.04
CA THR A 380 8.12 0.78 11.24
C THR A 380 7.62 0.64 9.81
N GLU A 381 7.71 -0.54 9.19
CA GLU A 381 7.09 -0.82 7.89
C GLU A 381 5.58 -0.54 7.94
N LEU A 382 4.88 -1.02 8.97
CA LEU A 382 3.46 -0.74 9.18
C LEU A 382 3.19 0.75 9.45
N LEU A 383 4.05 1.43 10.23
CA LEU A 383 3.92 2.86 10.49
C LEU A 383 4.06 3.69 9.20
N ILE A 384 5.00 3.33 8.32
CA ILE A 384 5.19 3.97 7.00
C ILE A 384 3.99 3.64 6.09
N LYS A 385 3.60 2.36 6.00
CA LYS A 385 2.50 1.88 5.14
C LYS A 385 1.21 2.61 5.47
N ASN A 386 0.96 2.85 6.76
CA ASN A 386 -0.26 3.46 7.27
C ASN A 386 -0.16 4.97 7.49
N ARG A 387 0.97 5.60 7.15
CA ARG A 387 1.25 7.04 7.34
C ARG A 387 0.94 7.54 8.75
N VAL A 388 1.32 6.75 9.74
CA VAL A 388 0.94 6.99 11.15
C VAL A 388 1.53 8.29 11.64
N ASN A 389 0.70 9.16 12.20
CA ASN A 389 1.19 10.40 12.77
C ASN A 389 1.87 10.12 14.12
N LEU A 390 3.19 10.33 14.19
CA LEU A 390 3.98 10.04 15.39
C LEU A 390 4.10 11.22 16.35
N LYS A 391 3.39 12.35 16.15
CA LYS A 391 3.51 13.57 16.96
C LYS A 391 3.44 13.32 18.46
N SER A 392 2.51 12.48 18.91
CA SER A 392 2.33 12.14 20.35
C SER A 392 3.41 11.22 20.91
N SER A 393 4.07 10.42 20.06
CA SER A 393 5.10 9.46 20.45
C SER A 393 6.51 9.91 20.08
N LYS A 394 6.67 11.04 19.38
CA LYS A 394 7.91 11.49 18.76
C LYS A 394 9.07 11.53 19.74
N ALA A 395 8.85 12.12 20.92
CA ALA A 395 9.87 12.25 21.96
C ALA A 395 10.42 10.91 22.48
N ARG A 396 9.66 9.81 22.30
CA ARG A 396 10.05 8.46 22.72
C ARG A 396 10.77 7.68 21.61
N LEU A 397 10.75 8.15 20.36
CA LEU A 397 11.37 7.43 19.24
C LEU A 397 12.89 7.30 19.39
N SER A 398 13.54 8.30 19.98
CA SER A 398 14.99 8.30 20.23
C SER A 398 15.43 7.41 21.39
N ASP A 399 14.51 7.05 22.30
CA ASP A 399 14.80 6.25 23.49
C ASP A 399 14.91 4.75 23.14
N PRO A 400 16.11 4.15 23.10
CA PRO A 400 16.32 2.78 22.65
C PRO A 400 15.60 1.70 23.48
N ASP A 401 15.13 2.04 24.69
CA ASP A 401 14.42 1.13 25.60
C ASP A 401 12.90 1.18 25.42
N TYR A 402 12.37 2.20 24.71
CA TYR A 402 10.95 2.30 24.42
C TYR A 402 10.52 1.30 23.33
N THR A 403 9.58 0.40 23.64
CA THR A 403 9.08 -0.59 22.67
C THR A 403 8.12 0.03 21.66
N LEU A 404 8.51 0.03 20.38
CA LEU A 404 7.71 0.63 19.29
C LEU A 404 6.36 -0.07 19.07
N CYS A 405 6.21 -1.35 19.43
CA CYS A 405 4.95 -2.08 19.29
C CYS A 405 3.80 -1.53 20.16
N HIS A 406 4.11 -0.69 21.16
CA HIS A 406 3.11 0.01 21.96
C HIS A 406 2.52 1.24 21.25
N ILE A 407 3.12 1.70 20.14
CA ILE A 407 2.51 2.75 19.32
C ILE A 407 1.33 2.09 18.59
N PRO A 408 0.08 2.53 18.82
CA PRO A 408 -1.03 2.08 18.01
C PRO A 408 -0.71 2.41 16.56
N ASN A 409 -0.73 1.40 15.71
CA ASN A 409 -0.43 1.60 14.31
C ASN A 409 -1.50 2.49 13.68
N GLN A 410 -2.78 2.41 14.09
CA GLN A 410 -3.80 3.34 13.63
C GLN A 410 -4.92 3.53 14.66
N THR A 411 -5.36 4.77 14.83
CA THR A 411 -6.65 5.12 15.43
C THR A 411 -7.70 5.20 14.34
N ILE A 412 -8.82 4.51 14.50
CA ILE A 412 -9.81 4.35 13.45
C ILE A 412 -11.17 4.74 13.95
N TYR A 413 -11.86 5.61 13.22
CA TYR A 413 -13.27 5.90 13.46
C TYR A 413 -14.12 5.14 12.46
N ILE A 414 -15.15 4.48 12.98
CA ILE A 414 -16.16 3.80 12.19
C ILE A 414 -17.47 4.54 12.40
N LEU A 415 -17.94 5.14 11.30
CA LEU A 415 -19.13 5.97 11.23
C LEU A 415 -20.21 5.24 10.43
N GLN A 416 -21.39 5.10 11.03
CA GLN A 416 -22.48 4.32 10.46
C GLN A 416 -23.43 5.22 9.66
N GLY A 417 -24.20 4.59 8.78
CA GLY A 417 -25.37 5.22 8.19
C GLY A 417 -26.49 5.37 9.22
N GLY A 418 -27.33 6.39 9.08
CA GLY A 418 -28.45 6.64 10.00
C GLY A 418 -29.12 8.00 9.84
N GLY A 419 -28.97 8.66 8.68
CA GLY A 419 -29.55 9.97 8.41
C GLY A 419 -29.20 11.02 9.48
N ALA A 420 -30.21 11.63 10.09
CA ALA A 420 -30.04 12.65 11.13
C ALA A 420 -29.21 12.19 12.35
N PHE A 421 -29.11 10.88 12.58
CA PHE A 421 -28.26 10.33 13.66
C PHE A 421 -26.77 10.63 13.48
N GLY A 422 -26.31 11.07 12.31
CA GLY A 422 -24.96 11.59 12.15
C GLY A 422 -24.63 12.79 13.06
N GLY A 423 -25.64 13.49 13.62
CA GLY A 423 -25.42 14.47 14.69
C GLY A 423 -24.82 13.87 15.96
N PHE A 424 -25.13 12.60 16.28
CA PHE A 424 -24.50 11.87 17.39
C PHE A 424 -23.01 11.64 17.14
N GLU A 425 -22.64 11.32 15.89
CA GLU A 425 -21.24 11.19 15.49
C GLU A 425 -20.48 12.51 15.63
N CYS A 426 -21.11 13.64 15.28
CA CYS A 426 -20.52 14.98 15.49
C CYS A 426 -20.16 15.22 16.96
N GLY A 427 -21.06 14.90 17.88
CA GLY A 427 -20.80 14.98 19.32
C GLY A 427 -19.69 14.06 19.81
N ALA A 428 -19.66 12.83 19.28
CA ALA A 428 -18.64 11.85 19.62
C ALA A 428 -17.25 12.28 19.15
N VAL A 429 -17.13 12.79 17.92
CA VAL A 429 -15.88 13.32 17.37
C VAL A 429 -15.38 14.51 18.19
N ARG A 430 -16.27 15.42 18.61
CA ARG A 430 -15.91 16.54 19.51
C ARG A 430 -15.25 16.03 20.80
N ALA A 431 -15.87 15.05 21.47
CA ALA A 431 -15.32 14.49 22.71
C ALA A 431 -13.97 13.78 22.50
N LEU A 432 -13.79 13.06 21.38
CA LEU A 432 -12.52 12.40 21.05
C LEU A 432 -11.41 13.42 20.79
N GLU A 433 -11.72 14.46 20.00
CA GLU A 433 -10.78 15.52 19.63
C GLU A 433 -10.31 16.31 20.86
N GLU A 434 -11.22 16.69 21.76
CA GLU A 434 -10.90 17.36 23.03
C GLU A 434 -10.05 16.49 23.97
N SER A 435 -10.20 15.16 23.89
CA SER A 435 -9.37 14.19 24.59
C SER A 435 -8.02 13.92 23.91
N GLY A 436 -7.68 14.64 22.83
CA GLY A 436 -6.44 14.48 22.09
C GLY A 436 -6.38 13.20 21.25
N ILE A 437 -7.52 12.53 21.03
CA ILE A 437 -7.64 11.33 20.22
C ILE A 437 -8.05 11.79 18.83
N ARG A 438 -7.19 11.60 17.83
CA ARG A 438 -7.47 11.91 16.42
C ARG A 438 -7.39 10.62 15.59
N PRO A 439 -8.21 10.47 14.54
CA PRO A 439 -8.16 9.27 13.71
C PRO A 439 -7.02 9.36 12.70
N ASP A 440 -6.39 8.22 12.41
CA ASP A 440 -5.54 8.01 11.22
C ASP A 440 -6.40 7.52 10.04
N VAL A 441 -7.53 6.84 10.34
CA VAL A 441 -8.49 6.34 9.35
C VAL A 441 -9.91 6.67 9.78
N VAL A 442 -10.73 7.10 8.84
CA VAL A 442 -12.19 7.18 9.02
C VAL A 442 -12.86 6.34 7.95
N ALA A 443 -13.65 5.36 8.39
CA ALA A 443 -14.48 4.55 7.52
C ALA A 443 -15.95 4.91 7.74
N GLY A 444 -16.60 5.37 6.68
CA GLY A 444 -17.97 5.88 6.74
C GLY A 444 -18.89 5.21 5.72
N VAL A 445 -20.15 5.05 6.12
CA VAL A 445 -21.24 4.57 5.25
C VAL A 445 -22.40 5.55 5.32
N SER A 446 -23.04 5.87 4.20
CA SER A 446 -24.17 6.78 4.14
C SER A 446 -23.85 8.13 4.80
N ILE A 447 -24.63 8.62 5.76
CA ILE A 447 -24.30 9.87 6.48
C ILE A 447 -22.92 9.83 7.16
N GLY A 448 -22.47 8.67 7.63
CA GLY A 448 -21.13 8.48 8.17
C GLY A 448 -20.04 8.72 7.12
N ALA A 449 -20.32 8.52 5.83
CA ALA A 449 -19.41 8.88 4.74
C ALA A 449 -19.29 10.40 4.57
N PHE A 450 -20.38 11.16 4.78
CA PHE A 450 -20.35 12.63 4.77
C PHE A 450 -19.52 13.15 5.93
N ASN A 451 -19.83 12.70 7.16
CA ASN A 451 -19.06 13.06 8.35
C ASN A 451 -17.59 12.65 8.20
N GLY A 452 -17.33 11.45 7.68
CA GLY A 452 -15.98 10.96 7.42
C GLY A 452 -15.20 11.82 6.44
N ALA A 453 -15.83 12.26 5.35
CA ALA A 453 -15.20 13.15 4.38
C ALA A 453 -14.83 14.51 4.98
N ILE A 454 -15.69 15.05 5.84
CA ILE A 454 -15.44 16.32 6.55
C ILE A 454 -14.28 16.15 7.54
N ILE A 455 -14.27 15.07 8.32
CA ILE A 455 -13.16 14.78 9.25
C ILE A 455 -11.85 14.65 8.49
N ALA A 456 -11.84 13.88 7.40
CA ALA A 456 -10.63 13.66 6.61
C ALA A 456 -10.14 14.93 5.90
N ALA A 457 -11.03 15.85 5.52
CA ALA A 457 -10.66 17.12 4.93
C ALA A 457 -10.14 18.15 5.96
N ASN A 458 -10.50 18.00 7.24
CA ASN A 458 -10.23 18.97 8.30
C ASN A 458 -9.52 18.31 9.51
N PRO A 459 -8.30 17.77 9.33
CA PRO A 459 -7.65 16.90 10.32
C PRO A 459 -7.35 17.56 11.68
N ASP A 460 -7.20 18.89 11.70
CA ASP A 460 -6.85 19.66 12.90
C ASP A 460 -8.06 20.27 13.62
N HIS A 461 -9.24 20.32 12.99
CA HIS A 461 -10.44 21.01 13.48
C HIS A 461 -11.73 20.32 13.00
N ALA A 462 -11.75 19.00 13.04
CA ALA A 462 -12.84 18.18 12.50
C ALA A 462 -14.17 18.46 13.22
N ALA A 463 -14.15 18.60 14.55
CA ALA A 463 -15.35 18.87 15.34
C ALA A 463 -16.01 20.23 14.98
N GLU A 464 -15.21 21.26 14.72
CA GLU A 464 -15.71 22.58 14.30
C GLU A 464 -16.37 22.50 12.92
N ALA A 465 -15.71 21.86 11.96
CA ALA A 465 -16.22 21.69 10.61
C ALA A 465 -17.53 20.86 10.58
N LEU A 466 -17.60 19.77 11.36
CA LEU A 466 -18.81 18.97 11.52
C LEU A 466 -19.94 19.80 12.15
N THR A 467 -19.66 20.57 13.20
CA THR A 467 -20.67 21.41 13.85
C THR A 467 -21.25 22.42 12.87
N ALA A 468 -20.40 23.06 12.06
CA ALA A 468 -20.85 23.98 11.02
C ALA A 468 -21.71 23.27 9.94
N PHE A 469 -21.29 22.10 9.48
CA PHE A 469 -22.07 21.29 8.53
C PHE A 469 -23.46 20.92 9.06
N TRP A 470 -23.54 20.43 10.30
CA TRP A 470 -24.81 20.05 10.92
C TRP A 470 -25.71 21.25 11.22
N ASN A 471 -25.13 22.42 11.53
CA ASN A 471 -25.87 23.67 11.66
C ASN A 471 -26.53 24.10 10.35
N ASP A 472 -25.82 23.97 9.23
CA ASP A 472 -26.33 24.29 7.88
C ASP A 472 -27.36 23.28 7.39
N LEU A 473 -27.29 22.04 7.87
CA LEU A 473 -28.21 20.96 7.53
C LEU A 473 -29.53 21.03 8.33
N ALA A 474 -29.50 21.61 9.53
CA ALA A 474 -30.62 21.67 10.45
C ALA A 474 -31.81 22.48 9.92
N ILE A 475 -33.02 21.99 10.17
CA ILE A 475 -34.28 22.65 9.80
C ILE A 475 -34.92 23.28 11.05
N ALA A 476 -35.39 24.51 10.90
CA ALA A 476 -36.22 25.15 11.91
C ALA A 476 -37.62 24.54 11.89
N THR A 477 -38.08 24.05 13.04
CA THR A 477 -39.45 23.56 13.24
C THR A 477 -40.20 24.48 14.21
N PRO A 478 -41.52 24.61 14.08
CA PRO A 478 -42.34 25.31 15.08
C PRO A 478 -42.18 24.70 16.47
N PHE A 479 -42.36 25.51 17.52
CA PHE A 479 -42.38 25.02 18.88
C PHE A 479 -43.63 24.17 19.12
N ILE A 480 -43.43 22.89 19.46
CA ILE A 480 -44.48 21.94 19.85
C ILE A 480 -44.03 21.33 21.19
N ALA A 481 -44.88 21.41 22.21
CA ALA A 481 -44.53 20.99 23.57
C ALA A 481 -44.39 19.47 23.73
N ASP A 482 -45.16 18.70 22.96
CA ASP A 482 -45.06 17.24 22.91
C ASP A 482 -43.97 16.82 21.92
N GLU A 483 -42.95 16.11 22.42
CA GLU A 483 -41.76 15.75 21.65
C GLU A 483 -42.06 14.71 20.55
N ASN A 484 -43.03 13.81 20.76
CA ASN A 484 -43.40 12.82 19.75
C ASN A 484 -44.18 13.46 18.61
N LEU A 485 -45.15 14.31 18.94
CA LEU A 485 -45.92 15.08 17.95
C LEU A 485 -45.02 16.03 17.16
N ARG A 486 -44.05 16.67 17.81
CA ARG A 486 -43.04 17.51 17.15
C ARG A 486 -42.23 16.72 16.12
N ARG A 487 -41.76 15.54 16.50
CA ARG A 487 -40.98 14.64 15.63
C ARG A 487 -41.80 14.16 14.45
N GLU A 488 -43.04 13.71 14.67
CA GLU A 488 -43.93 13.30 13.58
C GLU A 488 -44.18 14.44 12.59
N PHE A 489 -44.42 15.66 13.11
CA PHE A 489 -44.57 16.84 12.27
C PHE A 489 -43.29 17.14 11.47
N ALA A 490 -42.13 17.12 12.13
CA ALA A 490 -40.83 17.35 11.49
C ALA A 490 -40.55 16.31 10.39
N CYS A 491 -40.70 15.03 10.68
CA CYS A 491 -40.50 13.95 9.71
C CYS A 491 -41.49 14.05 8.54
N GLY A 492 -42.76 14.40 8.80
CA GLY A 492 -43.77 14.63 7.75
C GLY A 492 -43.42 15.82 6.85
N GLN A 493 -42.99 16.94 7.44
CA GLN A 493 -42.53 18.11 6.70
C GLN A 493 -41.30 17.78 5.83
N ILE A 494 -40.33 17.05 6.39
CA ILE A 494 -39.11 16.64 5.69
C ILE A 494 -39.44 15.66 4.55
N ALA A 495 -40.32 14.70 4.78
CA ALA A 495 -40.77 13.79 3.74
C ALA A 495 -41.45 14.55 2.59
N LEU A 496 -42.26 15.57 2.88
CA LEU A 496 -43.02 16.33 1.87
C LEU A 496 -42.23 17.43 1.15
N PHE A 497 -41.32 18.10 1.85
CA PHE A 497 -40.63 19.30 1.35
C PHE A 497 -39.11 19.14 1.24
N GLY A 498 -38.58 18.03 1.73
CA GLY A 498 -37.16 17.73 1.73
C GLY A 498 -36.36 18.53 2.76
N VAL A 499 -35.04 18.40 2.68
CA VAL A 499 -34.08 19.20 3.44
C VAL A 499 -33.40 20.14 2.44
N PRO A 500 -33.66 21.46 2.45
CA PRO A 500 -33.30 22.36 1.35
C PRO A 500 -31.83 22.31 0.89
N GLN A 501 -30.91 22.12 1.83
CA GLN A 501 -29.46 22.05 1.60
C GLN A 501 -28.96 20.62 1.32
N PHE A 502 -29.82 19.60 1.39
CA PHE A 502 -29.42 18.20 1.28
C PHE A 502 -30.15 17.46 0.16
N PHE A 503 -31.49 17.40 0.21
CA PHE A 503 -32.29 16.76 -0.82
C PHE A 503 -33.62 17.46 -1.07
N LYS A 504 -34.08 17.42 -2.33
CA LYS A 504 -35.34 18.03 -2.76
C LYS A 504 -36.32 16.99 -3.29
N PRO A 505 -37.62 17.11 -3.02
CA PRO A 505 -38.60 16.17 -3.54
C PRO A 505 -38.83 16.37 -5.03
N ARG A 506 -38.96 15.27 -5.78
CA ARG A 506 -39.21 15.34 -7.23
C ARG A 506 -40.57 15.91 -7.58
N TRP A 507 -41.59 15.73 -6.74
CA TRP A 507 -42.93 16.30 -6.98
C TRP A 507 -42.99 17.82 -6.88
N LEU A 508 -41.96 18.47 -6.32
CA LEU A 508 -41.85 19.93 -6.30
C LEU A 508 -41.03 20.48 -7.49
N GLN A 509 -40.47 19.61 -8.34
CA GLN A 509 -39.70 20.04 -9.50
C GLN A 509 -40.62 20.32 -10.71
N PRO A 510 -40.32 21.36 -11.52
CA PRO A 510 -41.12 21.67 -12.71
C PRO A 510 -41.14 20.50 -13.71
N MET A 511 -42.32 20.10 -14.20
CA MET A 511 -42.49 19.02 -15.19
C MET A 511 -42.19 19.49 -16.63
N LEU A 512 -40.91 19.66 -16.94
CA LEU A 512 -40.34 20.06 -18.22
C LEU A 512 -39.89 18.87 -19.11
N GLY A 513 -39.94 17.62 -18.64
CA GLY A 513 -39.50 16.43 -19.38
C GLY A 513 -40.13 15.10 -18.95
N PRO A 514 -40.09 14.05 -19.81
CA PRO A 514 -40.75 12.78 -19.55
C PRO A 514 -40.13 12.00 -18.37
N GLU A 515 -38.84 12.17 -18.08
CA GLU A 515 -38.16 11.63 -16.89
C GLU A 515 -38.68 12.16 -15.55
N GLN A 516 -39.48 13.23 -15.55
CA GLN A 516 -40.07 13.81 -14.33
C GLN A 516 -41.46 13.24 -14.01
N TRP A 517 -41.98 12.31 -14.82
CA TRP A 517 -43.24 11.64 -14.55
C TRP A 517 -43.08 10.56 -13.46
N PRO A 518 -44.00 10.44 -12.49
CA PRO A 518 -43.86 9.52 -11.36
C PRO A 518 -43.59 8.06 -11.75
N ASN A 519 -44.17 7.58 -12.85
CA ASN A 519 -43.97 6.21 -13.35
C ASN A 519 -42.57 5.96 -13.97
N ARG A 520 -41.73 6.99 -14.09
CA ARG A 520 -40.35 6.92 -14.58
C ARG A 520 -39.32 7.30 -13.51
N TRP A 521 -39.76 7.52 -12.27
CA TRP A 521 -38.85 7.85 -11.18
C TRP A 521 -38.09 6.62 -10.71
N PHE A 522 -36.77 6.75 -10.66
CA PHE A 522 -35.88 5.78 -10.00
C PHE A 522 -35.63 6.13 -8.52
N SER A 523 -36.08 7.30 -8.07
CA SER A 523 -35.93 7.79 -6.68
C SER A 523 -36.99 8.84 -6.35
N LEU A 524 -37.29 9.02 -5.06
CA LEU A 524 -38.23 10.05 -4.58
C LEU A 524 -37.62 11.45 -4.51
N TYR A 525 -36.33 11.53 -4.18
CA TYR A 525 -35.62 12.78 -3.94
C TYR A 525 -34.43 12.97 -4.89
N ASP A 526 -34.05 14.23 -5.08
CA ASP A 526 -32.87 14.72 -5.79
C ASP A 526 -31.79 15.20 -4.81
N THR A 527 -30.57 14.67 -4.93
CA THR A 527 -29.44 14.91 -4.03
C THR A 527 -28.46 15.96 -4.52
N ALA A 528 -28.77 16.68 -5.61
CA ALA A 528 -27.93 17.78 -6.10
C ALA A 528 -27.57 18.84 -5.02
N PRO A 529 -28.44 19.20 -4.05
CA PRO A 529 -28.06 20.10 -2.97
C PRO A 529 -26.96 19.52 -2.04
N ALA A 530 -27.00 18.22 -1.73
CA ALA A 530 -26.01 17.56 -0.89
C ALA A 530 -24.59 17.66 -1.48
N VAL A 531 -24.44 17.59 -2.81
CA VAL A 531 -23.15 17.77 -3.49
C VAL A 531 -22.59 19.17 -3.18
N LYS A 532 -23.40 20.21 -3.37
CA LYS A 532 -22.99 21.61 -3.11
C LYS A 532 -22.67 21.84 -1.64
N LEU A 533 -23.46 21.26 -0.75
CA LEU A 533 -23.21 21.32 0.69
C LEU A 533 -21.85 20.69 1.02
N LEU A 534 -21.56 19.51 0.49
CA LEU A 534 -20.32 18.77 0.74
C LEU A 534 -19.09 19.53 0.22
N GLU A 535 -19.17 20.12 -0.97
CA GLU A 535 -18.09 20.92 -1.57
C GLU A 535 -17.71 22.16 -0.75
N ARG A 536 -18.58 22.65 0.15
CA ARG A 536 -18.25 23.75 1.06
C ARG A 536 -17.33 23.34 2.21
N TYR A 537 -17.34 22.06 2.59
CA TYR A 537 -16.61 21.55 3.77
C TYR A 537 -15.50 20.55 3.41
N VAL A 538 -15.46 20.08 2.16
CA VAL A 538 -14.52 19.05 1.71
C VAL A 538 -13.77 19.52 0.47
N ASP A 539 -12.47 19.76 0.62
CA ASP A 539 -11.53 19.95 -0.49
C ASP A 539 -11.06 18.58 -0.99
N PHE A 540 -11.78 18.03 -1.98
CA PHE A 540 -11.51 16.70 -2.54
C PHE A 540 -10.10 16.56 -3.13
N GLY A 541 -9.53 17.65 -3.65
CA GLY A 541 -8.16 17.66 -4.18
C GLY A 541 -7.11 17.42 -3.09
N LYS A 542 -7.41 17.78 -1.83
CA LYS A 542 -6.51 17.59 -0.69
C LYS A 542 -6.68 16.27 0.05
N LEU A 543 -7.78 15.53 -0.16
CA LEU A 543 -8.04 14.26 0.54
C LEU A 543 -6.91 13.24 0.36
N ARG A 544 -6.31 13.15 -0.83
CA ARG A 544 -5.19 12.24 -1.13
C ARG A 544 -3.94 12.52 -0.29
N SER A 545 -3.71 13.79 0.03
CA SER A 545 -2.59 14.27 0.85
C SER A 545 -2.95 14.44 2.32
N SER A 546 -4.22 14.20 2.69
CA SER A 546 -4.64 14.29 4.08
C SER A 546 -3.88 13.28 4.94
N PRO A 547 -3.51 13.64 6.18
CA PRO A 547 -2.99 12.66 7.15
C PRO A 547 -4.08 11.66 7.59
N ILE A 548 -5.36 11.91 7.29
CA ILE A 548 -6.48 11.02 7.62
C ILE A 548 -6.94 10.29 6.36
N ARG A 549 -6.85 8.96 6.36
CA ARG A 549 -7.36 8.11 5.29
C ARG A 549 -8.87 7.96 5.41
N LEU A 550 -9.60 8.45 4.41
CA LEU A 550 -11.03 8.23 4.23
C LEU A 550 -11.30 6.95 3.45
N MET A 551 -12.20 6.12 3.98
CA MET A 551 -12.75 4.94 3.33
C MET A 551 -14.27 5.03 3.26
N VAL A 552 -14.83 4.81 2.08
CA VAL A 552 -16.27 4.96 1.80
C VAL A 552 -16.75 3.75 1.03
N SER A 553 -17.85 3.14 1.46
CA SER A 553 -18.39 1.96 0.80
C SER A 553 -19.68 2.24 0.03
N ALA A 554 -19.84 1.56 -1.10
CA ALA A 554 -21.04 1.58 -1.93
C ALA A 554 -21.22 0.20 -2.60
N VAL A 555 -22.44 -0.16 -2.96
CA VAL A 555 -22.76 -1.44 -3.61
C VAL A 555 -22.88 -1.23 -5.11
N ASP A 556 -22.13 -1.99 -5.90
CA ASP A 556 -22.28 -2.01 -7.35
C ASP A 556 -23.64 -2.65 -7.69
N VAL A 557 -24.49 -1.88 -8.37
CA VAL A 557 -25.89 -2.27 -8.66
C VAL A 557 -25.95 -3.50 -9.56
N GLN A 558 -24.96 -3.71 -10.43
CA GLN A 558 -24.96 -4.82 -11.39
C GLN A 558 -24.39 -6.10 -10.80
N THR A 559 -23.29 -6.01 -10.05
CA THR A 559 -22.62 -7.20 -9.49
C THR A 559 -23.08 -7.56 -8.10
N SER A 560 -23.80 -6.66 -7.40
CA SER A 560 -24.16 -6.78 -5.98
C SER A 560 -22.95 -6.81 -5.03
N GLU A 561 -21.76 -6.45 -5.52
CA GLU A 561 -20.53 -6.44 -4.72
C GLU A 561 -20.40 -5.13 -3.95
N LEU A 562 -19.98 -5.24 -2.68
CA LEU A 562 -19.61 -4.08 -1.87
C LEU A 562 -18.23 -3.57 -2.31
N VAL A 563 -18.20 -2.38 -2.88
CA VAL A 563 -16.99 -1.68 -3.32
C VAL A 563 -16.59 -0.67 -2.26
N VAL A 564 -15.28 -0.55 -2.02
CA VAL A 564 -14.70 0.45 -1.12
C VAL A 564 -13.85 1.41 -1.93
N PHE A 565 -14.21 2.68 -1.85
CA PHE A 565 -13.42 3.80 -2.35
C PHE A 565 -12.54 4.32 -1.23
N ASP A 566 -11.27 4.50 -1.54
CA ASP A 566 -10.25 4.72 -0.52
C ASP A 566 -9.33 5.86 -0.94
N SER A 567 -9.37 6.97 -0.20
CA SER A 567 -8.55 8.17 -0.46
C SER A 567 -7.04 7.91 -0.54
N TYR A 568 -6.58 6.76 -0.04
CA TYR A 568 -5.19 6.35 -0.12
C TYR A 568 -4.76 5.96 -1.53
N VAL A 569 -5.66 5.33 -2.28
CA VAL A 569 -5.39 4.72 -3.58
C VAL A 569 -6.23 5.30 -4.71
N ASP A 570 -7.39 5.87 -4.38
CA ASP A 570 -8.38 6.40 -5.31
C ASP A 570 -8.45 7.94 -5.25
N GLU A 571 -8.80 8.56 -6.38
CA GLU A 571 -9.09 9.99 -6.44
C GLU A 571 -10.56 10.21 -6.10
N LEU A 572 -10.82 10.45 -4.82
CA LEU A 572 -12.17 10.68 -4.34
C LEU A 572 -12.72 12.01 -4.87
N ALA A 573 -14.01 11.98 -5.17
CA ALA A 573 -14.80 13.08 -5.70
C ALA A 573 -16.17 13.05 -5.01
N PRO A 574 -16.97 14.14 -5.06
CA PRO A 574 -18.28 14.20 -4.41
C PRO A 574 -19.17 12.99 -4.73
N ALA A 575 -19.12 12.51 -5.97
CA ALA A 575 -19.88 11.33 -6.43
C ALA A 575 -19.64 10.07 -5.58
N HIS A 576 -18.43 9.85 -5.06
CA HIS A 576 -18.10 8.71 -4.20
C HIS A 576 -18.84 8.77 -2.85
N ILE A 577 -18.97 9.97 -2.29
CA ILE A 577 -19.70 10.18 -1.03
C ILE A 577 -21.20 10.07 -1.27
N ILE A 578 -21.71 10.67 -2.35
CA ILE A 578 -23.13 10.55 -2.73
C ILE A 578 -23.50 9.10 -3.03
N ALA A 579 -22.65 8.33 -3.70
CA ALA A 579 -22.87 6.89 -3.94
C ALA A 579 -23.10 6.14 -2.62
N SER A 580 -22.30 6.42 -1.60
CA SER A 580 -22.46 5.81 -0.27
C SER A 580 -23.75 6.22 0.42
N GLY A 581 -24.33 7.38 0.11
CA GLY A 581 -25.64 7.82 0.61
C GLY A 581 -26.82 7.56 -0.34
N SER A 582 -26.61 6.83 -1.45
CA SER A 582 -27.63 6.61 -2.48
C SER A 582 -28.56 5.44 -2.10
N LEU A 583 -29.40 5.63 -1.07
CA LEU A 583 -30.27 4.58 -0.55
C LEU A 583 -31.65 4.55 -1.26
N PRO A 584 -32.02 3.47 -1.96
CA PRO A 584 -33.34 3.34 -2.58
C PRO A 584 -34.45 3.06 -1.54
N PRO A 585 -35.71 3.48 -1.78
CA PRO A 585 -36.19 4.23 -2.95
C PRO A 585 -35.98 5.75 -2.82
N GLY A 586 -35.40 6.24 -1.71
CA GLY A 586 -35.22 7.68 -1.46
C GLY A 586 -34.33 8.34 -2.51
N PHE A 587 -33.15 7.76 -2.75
CA PHE A 587 -32.12 8.32 -3.61
C PHE A 587 -31.75 7.37 -4.75
N ARG A 588 -31.41 7.96 -5.91
CA ARG A 588 -31.00 7.23 -7.11
C ARG A 588 -29.56 6.75 -6.95
N TRP A 589 -29.20 5.65 -7.62
CA TRP A 589 -27.79 5.27 -7.77
C TRP A 589 -26.95 6.42 -8.34
N THR A 590 -25.68 6.45 -7.94
CA THR A 590 -24.68 7.40 -8.45
C THR A 590 -23.75 6.70 -9.44
N THR A 591 -23.32 7.40 -10.49
CA THR A 591 -22.45 6.83 -11.53
C THR A 591 -21.02 7.31 -11.34
N ILE A 592 -20.08 6.36 -11.28
CA ILE A 592 -18.64 6.61 -11.13
C ILE A 592 -17.93 5.72 -12.17
N ASP A 593 -17.09 6.30 -13.02
CA ASP A 593 -16.33 5.58 -14.06
C ASP A 593 -17.16 4.60 -14.90
N GLY A 594 -18.40 4.98 -15.22
CA GLY A 594 -19.33 4.17 -16.02
C GLY A 594 -20.05 3.04 -15.25
N ARG A 595 -19.80 2.89 -13.95
CA ARG A 595 -20.50 1.93 -13.06
C ARG A 595 -21.51 2.63 -12.17
N HIS A 596 -22.53 1.89 -11.72
CA HIS A 596 -23.65 2.43 -10.95
C HIS A 596 -23.65 1.89 -9.53
N TYR A 597 -23.80 2.78 -8.54
CA TYR A 597 -23.61 2.46 -7.14
C TYR A 597 -24.77 2.92 -6.24
N TRP A 598 -25.18 2.07 -5.32
CA TRP A 598 -26.09 2.38 -4.22
C TRP A 598 -25.38 2.39 -2.86
N ASP A 599 -26.10 2.84 -1.83
CA ASP A 599 -25.62 2.94 -0.45
C ASP A 599 -25.00 1.61 0.05
N GLY A 600 -23.79 1.72 0.63
CA GLY A 600 -23.05 0.60 1.20
C GLY A 600 -23.80 -0.14 2.30
N GLY A 601 -24.67 0.58 3.02
CA GLY A 601 -25.51 0.09 4.11
C GLY A 601 -26.50 -0.99 3.69
N ILE A 602 -26.79 -1.14 2.39
CA ILE A 602 -27.60 -2.27 1.87
C ILE A 602 -26.93 -3.61 2.18
N VAL A 603 -25.59 -3.68 2.13
CA VAL A 603 -24.82 -4.90 2.39
C VAL A 603 -24.17 -4.86 3.77
N SER A 604 -23.52 -3.75 4.13
CA SER A 604 -22.92 -3.58 5.44
C SER A 604 -22.95 -2.13 5.91
N ASN A 605 -23.58 -1.91 7.07
CA ASN A 605 -23.59 -0.62 7.77
C ASN A 605 -22.48 -0.49 8.83
N SER A 606 -21.57 -1.49 8.89
CA SER A 606 -20.38 -1.49 9.73
C SER A 606 -19.17 -1.80 8.85
N PRO A 607 -18.41 -0.80 8.41
CA PRO A 607 -17.23 -1.02 7.56
C PRO A 607 -16.05 -1.62 8.34
N LEU A 608 -16.29 -2.23 9.50
CA LEU A 608 -15.26 -2.77 10.37
C LEU A 608 -14.46 -3.91 9.73
N ASP A 609 -15.10 -4.79 8.97
CA ASP A 609 -14.41 -5.82 8.20
C ASP A 609 -13.62 -5.22 7.03
N LEU A 610 -14.16 -4.19 6.39
CA LEU A 610 -13.49 -3.48 5.30
C LEU A 610 -12.21 -2.79 5.78
N VAL A 611 -12.29 -2.14 6.94
CA VAL A 611 -11.14 -1.55 7.62
C VAL A 611 -10.10 -2.61 7.89
N VAL A 612 -10.48 -3.76 8.46
CA VAL A 612 -9.51 -4.81 8.79
C VAL A 612 -8.88 -5.41 7.53
N GLN A 613 -9.66 -5.64 6.47
CA GLN A 613 -9.13 -6.13 5.20
C GLN A 613 -8.13 -5.16 4.55
N ARG A 614 -8.38 -3.84 4.64
CA ARG A 614 -7.58 -2.81 3.96
C ARG A 614 -6.46 -2.22 4.80
N CYS A 615 -6.57 -2.32 6.12
CA CYS A 615 -5.61 -1.76 7.07
C CYS A 615 -4.86 -2.84 7.87
N GLY A 616 -5.24 -4.12 7.77
CA GLY A 616 -4.77 -5.22 8.63
C GLY A 616 -5.58 -5.34 9.93
N SER A 617 -5.24 -6.25 10.83
CA SER A 617 -5.87 -6.35 12.16
C SER A 617 -4.92 -5.96 13.31
N ALA A 618 -3.61 -5.82 13.06
CA ALA A 618 -2.61 -5.53 14.08
C ALA A 618 -2.64 -4.09 14.64
N GLY A 619 -2.62 -3.96 15.98
CA GLY A 619 -2.26 -2.74 16.70
C GLY A 619 -3.18 -1.56 16.48
N LYS A 620 -4.48 -1.81 16.30
CA LYS A 620 -5.49 -0.78 15.98
C LYS A 620 -6.27 -0.36 17.20
N ARG A 621 -6.56 0.94 17.30
CA ARG A 621 -7.49 1.50 18.27
C ARG A 621 -8.75 1.94 17.52
N VAL A 622 -9.79 1.12 17.55
CA VAL A 622 -11.02 1.33 16.80
C VAL A 622 -12.10 1.92 17.68
N PHE A 623 -12.68 3.04 17.26
CA PHE A 623 -13.88 3.63 17.83
C PHE A 623 -15.04 3.37 16.89
N ILE A 624 -16.00 2.55 17.34
CA ILE A 624 -17.25 2.32 16.61
C ILE A 624 -18.30 3.22 17.22
N ILE A 625 -18.77 4.20 16.44
CA ILE A 625 -19.89 5.04 16.82
C ILE A 625 -21.15 4.33 16.35
N ASP A 626 -21.80 3.65 17.29
CA ASP A 626 -22.93 2.74 17.05
C ASP A 626 -24.25 3.48 17.24
N LEU A 627 -24.94 3.73 16.12
CA LEU A 627 -26.19 4.47 16.07
C LEU A 627 -27.40 3.59 16.39
N PHE A 628 -27.25 2.26 16.37
CA PHE A 628 -28.33 1.28 16.48
C PHE A 628 -28.07 0.23 17.58
N PRO A 629 -28.47 0.51 18.84
CA PRO A 629 -28.18 -0.35 20.00
C PRO A 629 -28.84 -1.76 19.97
N GLY A 630 -29.61 -2.10 18.94
CA GLY A 630 -30.23 -3.41 18.72
C GLY A 630 -31.45 -3.74 19.60
N LYS A 631 -31.45 -3.30 20.86
CA LYS A 631 -32.56 -3.50 21.82
C LYS A 631 -33.51 -2.29 21.85
N ARG A 632 -34.82 -2.59 21.87
CA ARG A 632 -35.91 -1.62 22.08
C ARG A 632 -36.89 -2.17 23.11
N ASN A 633 -37.55 -1.26 23.81
CA ASN A 633 -38.58 -1.57 24.81
C ASN A 633 -40.02 -1.37 24.28
N VAL A 634 -40.19 -0.87 23.04
CA VAL A 634 -41.48 -0.51 22.43
C VAL A 634 -41.63 -1.18 21.05
N MET A 635 -42.84 -1.66 20.74
CA MET A 635 -43.19 -2.28 19.46
C MET A 635 -43.58 -1.23 18.39
N PRO A 636 -43.30 -1.48 17.09
CA PRO A 636 -43.74 -0.59 16.01
C PRO A 636 -45.26 -0.41 15.98
N ALA A 637 -45.73 0.83 15.91
CA ALA A 637 -47.15 1.18 15.93
C ALA A 637 -47.78 1.33 14.53
N ASN A 638 -46.97 1.52 13.49
CA ASN A 638 -47.44 1.68 12.11
C ASN A 638 -46.45 1.11 11.08
N LEU A 639 -46.83 1.12 9.80
CA LEU A 639 -46.02 0.54 8.71
C LEU A 639 -44.66 1.23 8.56
N ALA A 640 -44.62 2.57 8.65
CA ALA A 640 -43.36 3.30 8.56
C ALA A 640 -42.41 2.88 9.69
N GLU A 641 -42.97 2.69 10.89
CA GLU A 641 -42.21 2.21 12.03
C GLU A 641 -41.75 0.74 11.91
N ALA A 642 -42.59 -0.12 11.33
CA ALA A 642 -42.22 -1.51 11.09
C ALA A 642 -41.06 -1.61 10.07
N MET A 643 -41.10 -0.80 9.01
CA MET A 643 -40.02 -0.70 8.02
C MET A 643 -38.73 -0.14 8.63
N ALA A 644 -38.83 0.92 9.43
CA ALA A 644 -37.66 1.47 10.13
C ALA A 644 -37.05 0.43 11.08
N ARG A 645 -37.88 -0.31 11.83
CA ARG A 645 -37.40 -1.39 12.71
C ARG A 645 -36.74 -2.53 11.95
N GLN A 646 -37.23 -2.89 10.76
CA GLN A 646 -36.58 -3.87 9.89
C GLN A 646 -35.15 -3.43 9.55
N SER A 647 -34.96 -2.18 9.11
CA SER A 647 -33.64 -1.62 8.82
C SER A 647 -32.73 -1.64 10.05
N GLU A 648 -33.22 -1.22 11.22
CA GLU A 648 -32.45 -1.26 12.48
C GLU A 648 -31.96 -2.67 12.84
N ILE A 649 -32.80 -3.70 12.66
CA ILE A 649 -32.44 -5.09 12.95
C ILE A 649 -31.30 -5.53 12.03
N LEU A 650 -31.43 -5.28 10.72
CA LEU A 650 -30.40 -5.60 9.72
C LEU A 650 -29.06 -4.92 10.06
N TYR A 651 -29.08 -3.64 10.44
CA TYR A 651 -27.86 -2.91 10.82
C TYR A 651 -27.23 -3.44 12.11
N SER A 652 -28.03 -3.76 13.13
CA SER A 652 -27.52 -4.18 14.45
C SER A 652 -26.97 -5.61 14.49
N GLU A 653 -27.50 -6.52 13.64
CA GLU A 653 -27.05 -7.91 13.59
C GLU A 653 -25.66 -8.02 12.97
N ARG A 654 -25.34 -7.18 11.98
CA ARG A 654 -24.04 -7.22 11.30
C ARG A 654 -22.88 -6.83 12.22
N VAL A 655 -23.02 -5.75 13.01
CA VAL A 655 -22.02 -5.35 14.01
C VAL A 655 -21.75 -6.48 14.99
N ARG A 656 -22.80 -7.21 15.42
CA ARG A 656 -22.65 -8.36 16.32
C ARG A 656 -21.93 -9.52 15.64
N SER A 657 -22.29 -9.86 14.41
CA SER A 657 -21.64 -10.92 13.63
C SER A 657 -20.14 -10.67 13.40
N ASP A 658 -19.76 -9.43 13.07
CA ASP A 658 -18.36 -9.06 12.83
C ASP A 658 -17.52 -9.22 14.10
N LEU A 659 -18.09 -8.85 15.27
CA LEU A 659 -17.44 -9.00 16.57
C LEU A 659 -17.28 -10.48 16.96
N SER A 660 -18.33 -11.29 16.84
CA SER A 660 -18.27 -12.73 17.16
C SER A 660 -17.29 -13.50 16.29
N THR A 661 -17.19 -13.15 15.00
CA THR A 661 -16.20 -13.76 14.10
C THR A 661 -14.77 -13.51 14.59
N ARG A 662 -14.51 -12.34 15.20
CA ARG A 662 -13.19 -12.00 15.71
C ARG A 662 -12.84 -12.62 17.04
N GLU A 663 -13.81 -12.73 17.94
CA GLU A 663 -13.64 -13.52 19.16
C GLU A 663 -13.18 -14.94 18.79
N LEU A 664 -13.84 -15.55 17.79
CA LEU A 664 -13.47 -16.87 17.29
C LEU A 664 -12.06 -16.90 16.67
N VAL A 665 -11.67 -15.91 15.86
CA VAL A 665 -10.31 -15.82 15.29
C VAL A 665 -9.25 -15.68 16.39
N ASN A 666 -9.51 -14.86 17.41
CA ASN A 666 -8.61 -14.70 18.55
C ASN A 666 -8.47 -15.98 19.36
N ASP A 667 -9.58 -16.69 19.59
CA ASP A 667 -9.57 -17.99 20.27
C ASP A 667 -8.76 -19.02 19.48
N PHE A 668 -8.90 -19.07 18.16
CA PHE A 668 -8.07 -19.93 17.31
C PHE A 668 -6.58 -19.58 17.37
N ARG A 669 -6.23 -18.28 17.34
CA ARG A 669 -4.83 -17.85 17.48
C ARG A 669 -4.26 -18.28 18.83
N ARG A 670 -5.03 -18.09 19.91
CA ARG A 670 -4.62 -18.48 21.26
C ARG A 670 -4.41 -19.99 21.36
N LEU A 671 -5.34 -20.79 20.85
CA LEU A 671 -5.22 -22.25 20.78
C LEU A 671 -4.00 -22.69 19.96
N VAL A 672 -3.73 -22.05 18.83
CA VAL A 672 -2.55 -22.37 18.01
C VAL A 672 -1.25 -22.01 18.74
N ALA A 673 -1.21 -20.87 19.46
CA ALA A 673 -0.06 -20.49 20.27
C ALA A 673 0.20 -21.51 21.39
N GLU A 674 -0.85 -21.94 22.09
CA GLU A 674 -0.79 -22.99 23.12
C GLU A 674 -0.27 -24.31 22.54
N ILE A 675 -0.82 -24.76 21.41
CA ILE A 675 -0.35 -25.97 20.72
C ILE A 675 1.14 -25.86 20.36
N VAL A 676 1.59 -24.72 19.83
CA VAL A 676 3.00 -24.53 19.44
C VAL A 676 3.93 -24.45 20.64
N ALA A 677 3.47 -23.96 21.78
CA ALA A 677 4.25 -23.91 23.03
C ALA A 677 4.56 -25.32 23.57
N GLU A 678 3.67 -26.30 23.34
CA GLU A 678 3.84 -27.70 23.75
C GLU A 678 4.74 -28.52 22.80
N LEU A 679 5.15 -27.97 21.66
CA LEU A 679 5.96 -28.70 20.67
C LEU A 679 7.47 -28.64 20.99
N PRO A 680 8.25 -29.68 20.61
CA PRO A 680 9.71 -29.63 20.69
C PRO A 680 10.30 -28.43 19.95
N ALA A 681 11.30 -27.76 20.53
CA ALA A 681 11.85 -26.48 20.06
C ALA A 681 12.16 -26.44 18.55
N ALA A 682 12.82 -27.45 17.99
CA ALA A 682 13.14 -27.51 16.57
C ALA A 682 11.90 -27.60 15.66
N THR A 683 10.82 -28.22 16.13
CA THR A 683 9.54 -28.32 15.39
C THR A 683 8.72 -27.04 15.54
N ALA A 684 8.67 -26.45 16.74
CA ALA A 684 8.04 -25.16 16.98
C ALA A 684 8.68 -24.09 16.09
N GLU A 685 10.01 -24.05 16.01
CA GLU A 685 10.75 -23.10 15.18
C GLU A 685 10.42 -23.28 13.69
N ARG A 686 10.42 -24.51 13.19
CA ARG A 686 10.03 -24.80 11.81
C ARG A 686 8.58 -24.38 11.49
N ILE A 687 7.66 -24.50 12.45
CA ILE A 687 6.27 -24.06 12.28
C ILE A 687 6.17 -22.53 12.31
N ARG A 688 6.89 -21.87 13.21
CA ARG A 688 6.96 -20.40 13.32
C ARG A 688 7.46 -19.75 12.03
N HIS A 689 8.36 -20.41 11.31
CA HIS A 689 8.86 -19.95 10.00
C HIS A 689 7.92 -20.25 8.81
N ARG A 690 6.79 -20.94 9.01
CA ARG A 690 5.85 -21.17 7.91
C ARG A 690 5.13 -19.88 7.53
N PRO A 691 5.04 -19.54 6.23
CA PRO A 691 4.34 -18.33 5.78
C PRO A 691 2.90 -18.21 6.30
N ARG A 692 2.15 -19.32 6.38
CA ARG A 692 0.79 -19.33 6.94
C ARG A 692 0.75 -19.07 8.44
N PHE A 693 1.72 -19.58 9.19
CA PHE A 693 1.80 -19.29 10.62
C PHE A 693 2.14 -17.83 10.85
N ILE A 694 3.11 -17.28 10.11
CA ILE A 694 3.47 -15.86 10.15
C ILE A 694 2.26 -14.99 9.77
N ALA A 695 1.52 -15.34 8.71
CA ALA A 695 0.33 -14.59 8.30
C ALA A 695 -0.80 -14.63 9.34
N MET A 696 -0.98 -15.76 10.04
CA MET A 696 -2.05 -15.94 11.03
C MET A 696 -1.67 -15.41 12.42
N MET A 697 -0.40 -15.53 12.81
CA MET A 697 0.09 -15.23 14.16
C MET A 697 0.87 -13.93 14.25
N GLY A 698 1.45 -13.44 13.14
CA GLY A 698 2.40 -12.33 13.07
C GLY A 698 1.84 -10.93 13.26
N GLU A 699 0.69 -10.80 13.91
CA GLU A 699 0.21 -9.50 14.40
C GLU A 699 0.42 -9.46 15.91
N ASP A 700 1.55 -8.89 16.32
CA ASP A 700 2.02 -8.93 17.72
C ASP A 700 1.31 -7.91 18.63
N ALA A 701 0.46 -7.03 18.05
CA ALA A 701 -0.28 -6.01 18.80
C ALA A 701 -1.80 -6.25 18.68
N PRO A 702 -2.54 -6.44 19.79
CA PRO A 702 -3.99 -6.63 19.75
C PRO A 702 -4.72 -5.37 19.29
N MET A 703 -5.81 -5.54 18.56
CA MET A 703 -6.75 -4.46 18.26
C MET A 703 -7.68 -4.22 19.46
N THR A 704 -7.82 -2.97 19.86
CA THR A 704 -8.77 -2.53 20.88
C THR A 704 -9.98 -1.91 20.20
N ILE A 705 -11.19 -2.37 20.54
CA ILE A 705 -12.45 -1.80 20.03
C ILE A 705 -13.19 -1.12 21.18
N THR A 706 -13.40 0.18 21.08
CA THR A 706 -14.27 0.96 21.96
C THR A 706 -15.58 1.25 21.24
N ARG A 707 -16.70 0.76 21.77
CA ARG A 707 -18.03 1.03 21.22
C ARG A 707 -18.67 2.21 21.95
N ILE A 708 -19.04 3.23 21.20
CA ILE A 708 -19.80 4.38 21.67
C ILE A 708 -21.22 4.20 21.18
N ILE A 709 -22.12 3.77 22.06
CA ILE A 709 -23.47 3.34 21.70
C ILE A 709 -24.46 4.46 21.99
N ARG A 710 -25.32 4.79 21.02
CA ARG A 710 -26.46 5.69 21.24
C ARG A 710 -27.47 5.03 22.17
N GLU A 711 -27.80 5.70 23.28
CA GLU A 711 -28.89 5.26 24.18
C GLU A 711 -30.25 5.61 23.54
N ASN A 712 -31.20 4.67 23.59
CA ASN A 712 -32.61 4.93 23.23
C ASN A 712 -33.35 5.49 24.45
N GLY A 713 -34.22 6.49 24.24
CA GLY A 713 -35.20 6.89 25.26
C GLY A 713 -36.26 5.81 25.50
N GLU A 714 -36.94 5.84 26.64
CA GLU A 714 -37.97 4.83 27.02
C GLU A 714 -39.15 4.78 26.03
N ASP A 715 -39.46 5.88 25.33
CA ASP A 715 -40.58 6.03 24.39
C ASP A 715 -40.14 6.37 22.94
N ASP A 716 -38.97 5.92 22.50
CA ASP A 716 -38.41 6.36 21.20
C ASP A 716 -39.08 5.74 19.96
N PRO A 717 -39.71 6.53 19.05
CA PRO A 717 -40.26 6.02 17.79
C PRO A 717 -39.14 5.61 16.82
N SER A 718 -39.50 4.93 15.72
CA SER A 718 -38.52 4.36 14.78
C SER A 718 -38.20 5.23 13.56
N SER A 719 -38.98 6.25 13.26
CA SER A 719 -38.77 7.17 12.13
C SER A 719 -37.78 8.33 12.39
N LYS A 720 -36.88 8.19 13.36
CA LYS A 720 -36.01 9.28 13.86
C LYS A 720 -34.83 9.64 12.96
N ASP A 721 -34.37 8.71 12.14
CA ASP A 721 -33.28 8.91 11.20
C ASP A 721 -33.59 9.97 10.13
N TYR A 722 -34.85 10.39 10.00
CA TYR A 722 -35.29 11.46 9.11
C TYR A 722 -35.55 12.81 9.81
N ASP A 723 -35.41 12.92 11.13
CA ASP A 723 -35.67 14.16 11.86
C ASP A 723 -34.43 15.09 11.88
N PHE A 724 -34.30 15.90 10.83
CA PHE A 724 -33.27 16.94 10.71
C PHE A 724 -33.63 18.25 11.43
N SER A 725 -34.57 18.25 12.38
CA SER A 725 -34.87 19.46 13.15
C SER A 725 -33.68 19.89 14.02
N ARG A 726 -33.53 21.21 14.20
CA ARG A 726 -32.47 21.80 15.02
C ARG A 726 -32.39 21.19 16.42
N GLN A 727 -33.54 21.04 17.08
CA GLN A 727 -33.63 20.51 18.43
C GLN A 727 -33.15 19.05 18.51
N THR A 728 -33.54 18.20 17.55
CA THR A 728 -33.09 16.81 17.50
C THR A 728 -31.58 16.71 17.24
N ILE A 729 -31.06 17.52 16.32
CA ILE A 729 -29.62 17.55 16.04
C ILE A 729 -28.83 17.97 17.29
N ASP A 730 -29.24 19.05 17.97
CA ASP A 730 -28.57 19.52 19.19
C ASP A 730 -28.59 18.45 20.31
N GLN A 731 -29.72 17.75 20.48
CA GLN A 731 -29.82 16.63 21.43
C GLN A 731 -28.92 15.45 21.08
N LEU A 732 -28.83 15.11 19.80
CA LEU A 732 -27.97 14.03 19.31
C LEU A 732 -26.50 14.37 19.54
N VAL A 733 -26.08 15.59 19.21
CA VAL A 733 -24.71 16.08 19.45
C VAL A 733 -24.36 16.00 20.93
N GLU A 734 -25.23 16.48 21.82
CA GLU A 734 -24.96 16.44 23.26
C GLU A 734 -24.92 15.00 23.80
N SER A 735 -25.82 14.14 23.32
CA SER A 735 -25.83 12.72 23.67
C SER A 735 -24.54 12.01 23.22
N GLY A 736 -24.09 12.26 22.00
CA GLY A 736 -22.85 11.73 21.44
C GLY A 736 -21.62 12.13 22.25
N TYR A 737 -21.56 13.41 22.64
CA TYR A 737 -20.50 13.93 23.49
C TYR A 737 -20.46 13.24 24.85
N ARG A 738 -21.60 13.21 25.57
CA ARG A 738 -21.72 12.59 26.90
C ARG A 738 -21.35 11.09 26.87
N MET A 739 -21.89 10.35 25.90
CA MET A 739 -21.65 8.91 25.80
C MET A 739 -20.20 8.58 25.49
N THR A 740 -19.54 9.41 24.70
CA THR A 740 -18.12 9.26 24.39
C THR A 740 -17.25 9.53 25.61
N ARG A 741 -17.51 10.59 26.36
CA ARG A 741 -16.80 10.88 27.63
C ARG A 741 -16.89 9.70 28.60
N LYS A 742 -18.10 9.16 28.79
CA LYS A 742 -18.35 7.95 29.60
C LYS A 742 -17.62 6.71 29.09
N ALA A 743 -17.46 6.57 27.77
CA ALA A 743 -16.74 5.45 27.18
C ALA A 743 -15.22 5.58 27.31
N LEU A 744 -14.67 6.80 27.37
CA LEU A 744 -13.24 7.08 27.56
C LEU A 744 -12.78 6.99 29.02
N GLU A 745 -13.71 7.06 29.97
CA GLU A 745 -13.45 6.86 31.41
C GLU A 745 -13.31 5.39 31.81
N ARG A 746 -13.67 4.46 30.92
CA ARG A 746 -13.58 3.01 31.09
C ARG A 746 -12.28 2.48 30.49
#